data_AF-A0A9N8WKZ1-F1
#
_entry.id   AF-A0A9N8WKZ1-F1
#
_cell.length_a   1.000
_cell.length_b   1.000
_cell.length_c   1.000
_cell.angle_alpha   90.00
_cell.angle_beta   90.00
_cell.angle_gamma   90.00
#
_symmetry.space_group_name_H-M   'P 1'
#
loop_
_entity.id
_entity.type
_entity.pdbx_description
1 polymer ?
#
loop_
_entity_poly.entity_id
_entity_poly.type
_entity_poly.pdbx_seq_one_letter_code
_entity_poly.pdbx_strand_id
1 'polypeptide(L)'
;MDSTIDQEVLDKLKEERIEEMYTYIFGRCPQCHKVNVKSAWCDECDISSLVAEFDKWTSGNDEIDRFIQENQRHTENHNTYIEWIPFNRLEDVKMTTGEYPYSAKWLALEKLTTDRYSYSAKWMDGLRYFEKVGRSTFAKRRTAPVYVYLMKINEFQDISERTKEVIDPFFGITRMPNTDDYFTDEFDKWTSGNKDVDELIQQSQFETPNYWAYLEWIPYDDLEFEQQDERHNGRTLSAIWKTGFRHLHSTEEGWIKKRLARSEVLVREIENIRIIYEQVDRGEVPWFEFEDQRIHCYGLSLQPQTNKILMVFTDQTVYFRLPQKGLCPECSSIYTNNGWCLPCNARLAKAEFKNWTSGNQALDEIIRDTQLKAVARNHYMEWIPIEDLKNIKEIGSGGFATVYSATWITGFPLVEQDHHQFYFKYRSYPGLVALKRIHNSSEMPDSLLNEVKALWEMYCFDHKENFMRRVSTTFIHIYGMSRDPETKDYIMVLKYFSDGSLRSNLAKIYKTMNWRHRINVLSKVSQNLDLIHRAGMIHRDVHSGNVLFDGYMGSLGDFGLSYPAGAPRDLTKRYGVLSYIAPEVLRNEPYTKASDIYSFGMILWEVCHGKPVYANVPFNIALALRICSGERPIISRKVPNCLRELMERCWHDDPLMRPNGQQLYRSILDCLLVVNDLPEPDHDINEVTETYPSEGPSDANYDTPKFTSKCLPVVDDELLVDYKSRQVDMTLEMNDFNV
;
A
#
# COMPACT_ATOMS: atom_id res chain seq x y z
N MET A 1 -19.91 30.17 -37.29
CA MET A 1 -20.62 29.78 -36.06
C MET A 1 -19.56 29.57 -35.01
N ASP A 2 -19.18 30.64 -34.33
CA ASP A 2 -18.28 30.52 -33.18
C ASP A 2 -19.05 29.91 -32.01
N SER A 3 -18.42 28.95 -31.37
CA SER A 3 -18.78 28.49 -30.03
C SER A 3 -17.51 28.25 -29.23
N THR A 4 -16.70 29.30 -29.14
CA THR A 4 -15.81 29.46 -27.98
C THR A 4 -16.71 29.41 -26.74
N ILE A 5 -16.70 28.28 -26.02
CA ILE A 5 -17.31 28.20 -24.71
C ILE A 5 -16.57 29.21 -23.85
N ASP A 6 -17.31 30.21 -23.37
CA ASP A 6 -16.75 31.30 -22.59
C ASP A 6 -15.98 30.75 -21.38
N GLN A 7 -14.85 31.37 -21.05
CA GLN A 7 -14.08 30.98 -19.86
C GLN A 7 -14.95 31.13 -18.61
N GLU A 8 -15.86 32.12 -18.59
CA GLU A 8 -16.86 32.31 -17.53
C GLU A 8 -17.84 31.13 -17.43
N VAL A 9 -18.16 30.45 -18.54
CA VAL A 9 -19.00 29.25 -18.56
C VAL A 9 -18.22 28.02 -18.07
N LEU A 10 -16.94 27.89 -18.44
CA LEU A 10 -16.09 26.81 -17.94
C LEU A 10 -15.83 26.92 -16.43
N ASP A 11 -15.67 28.13 -15.90
CA ASP A 11 -15.46 28.35 -14.47
C ASP A 11 -16.77 28.20 -13.68
N LYS A 12 -17.92 28.65 -14.21
CA LYS A 12 -19.25 28.27 -13.68
C LYS A 12 -19.47 26.76 -13.64
N LEU A 13 -19.10 26.02 -14.70
CA LEU A 13 -19.22 24.55 -14.71
C LEU A 13 -18.27 23.85 -13.72
N LYS A 14 -17.14 24.48 -13.33
CA LYS A 14 -16.28 23.99 -12.24
C LYS A 14 -16.92 24.28 -10.89
N GLU A 15 -17.43 25.50 -10.67
CA GLU A 15 -18.13 25.88 -9.45
C GLU A 15 -19.38 25.00 -9.22
N GLU A 16 -20.21 24.78 -10.25
CA GLU A 16 -21.36 23.87 -10.20
C GLU A 16 -20.95 22.44 -9.86
N ARG A 17 -19.87 21.90 -10.46
CA ARG A 17 -19.36 20.55 -10.13
C ARG A 17 -18.80 20.45 -8.72
N ILE A 18 -18.17 21.52 -8.22
CA ILE A 18 -17.71 21.59 -6.82
C ILE A 18 -18.91 21.68 -5.89
N GLU A 19 -19.92 22.51 -6.19
CA GLU A 19 -21.15 22.63 -5.39
C GLU A 19 -21.95 21.31 -5.38
N GLU A 20 -22.03 20.58 -6.50
CA GLU A 20 -22.61 19.25 -6.56
C GLU A 20 -21.83 18.23 -5.72
N MET A 21 -20.49 18.26 -5.77
CA MET A 21 -19.63 17.39 -4.95
C MET A 21 -19.79 17.69 -3.45
N TYR A 22 -19.76 18.96 -3.04
CA TYR A 22 -19.96 19.35 -1.63
C TYR A 22 -21.40 19.08 -1.17
N THR A 23 -22.41 19.28 -2.03
CA THR A 23 -23.80 18.88 -1.76
C THR A 23 -23.93 17.37 -1.58
N TYR A 24 -23.22 16.57 -2.39
CA TYR A 24 -23.21 15.11 -2.26
C TYR A 24 -22.57 14.66 -0.95
N ILE A 25 -21.44 15.26 -0.56
CA ILE A 25 -20.68 14.91 0.64
C ILE A 25 -21.42 15.42 1.91
N PHE A 26 -21.54 16.73 2.08
CA PHE A 26 -21.98 17.38 3.34
C PHE A 26 -23.48 17.71 3.41
N GLY A 27 -24.19 17.71 2.27
CA GLY A 27 -25.60 18.06 2.18
C GLY A 27 -25.88 19.56 2.24
N ARG A 28 -27.17 19.92 2.27
CA ARG A 28 -27.65 21.30 2.42
C ARG A 28 -28.24 21.55 3.81
N CYS A 29 -28.19 22.81 4.24
CA CYS A 29 -28.79 23.27 5.49
C CYS A 29 -30.32 23.13 5.40
N PRO A 30 -30.99 22.55 6.41
CA PRO A 30 -32.45 22.43 6.40
C PRO A 30 -33.18 23.78 6.61
N GLN A 31 -32.50 24.82 7.11
CA GLN A 31 -33.10 26.15 7.35
C GLN A 31 -32.90 27.13 6.18
N CYS A 32 -31.67 27.32 5.69
CA CYS A 32 -31.39 28.30 4.63
C CYS A 32 -31.12 27.68 3.24
N HIS A 33 -31.08 26.34 3.12
CA HIS A 33 -30.86 25.57 1.89
C HIS A 33 -29.55 25.83 1.12
N LYS A 34 -28.63 26.62 1.69
CA LYS A 34 -27.23 26.69 1.28
C LYS A 34 -26.53 25.34 1.49
N VAL A 35 -25.46 25.10 0.74
CA VAL A 35 -24.61 23.91 0.93
C VAL A 35 -23.86 24.03 2.25
N ASN A 36 -23.81 22.95 3.01
CA ASN A 36 -23.09 22.91 4.28
C ASN A 36 -21.58 22.91 4.01
N VAL A 37 -20.82 23.71 4.77
CA VAL A 37 -19.35 23.74 4.67
C VAL A 37 -18.70 22.47 5.21
N LYS A 38 -19.34 21.83 6.20
CA LYS A 38 -18.94 20.55 6.81
C LYS A 38 -20.18 19.72 7.17
N SER A 39 -20.00 18.46 7.53
CA SER A 39 -21.11 17.52 7.82
C SER A 39 -22.05 18.08 8.89
N ALA A 40 -23.31 18.35 8.48
CA ALA A 40 -24.38 18.86 9.35
C ALA A 40 -24.11 20.21 10.01
N TRP A 41 -23.32 21.07 9.37
CA TRP A 41 -22.98 22.38 9.90
C TRP A 41 -23.11 23.49 8.85
N CYS A 42 -23.81 24.56 9.23
CA CYS A 42 -24.04 25.77 8.45
C CYS A 42 -23.61 27.00 9.28
N ASP A 43 -22.50 27.62 8.90
CA ASP A 43 -21.91 28.76 9.61
C ASP A 43 -22.88 29.94 9.82
N GLU A 44 -23.89 30.10 8.96
CA GLU A 44 -24.91 31.13 9.15
C GLU A 44 -25.98 30.71 10.16
N CYS A 45 -26.62 29.55 9.95
CA CYS A 45 -27.78 29.13 10.75
C CYS A 45 -27.39 28.60 12.12
N ASP A 46 -26.36 27.76 12.21
CA ASP A 46 -25.99 27.11 13.46
C ASP A 46 -25.26 28.08 14.40
N ILE A 47 -24.38 28.96 13.90
CA ILE A 47 -23.76 30.02 14.71
C ILE A 47 -24.83 31.05 15.16
N SER A 48 -25.74 31.46 14.28
CA SER A 48 -26.86 32.34 14.69
C SER A 48 -27.73 31.69 15.77
N SER A 49 -27.97 30.38 15.68
CA SER A 49 -28.70 29.64 16.70
C SER A 49 -27.94 29.57 18.02
N LEU A 50 -26.62 29.41 18.02
CA LEU A 50 -25.82 29.43 19.25
C LEU A 50 -25.83 30.82 19.89
N VAL A 51 -25.57 31.87 19.11
CA VAL A 51 -25.55 33.27 19.59
C VAL A 51 -26.89 33.68 20.21
N ALA A 52 -28.01 33.17 19.71
CA ALA A 52 -29.35 33.43 20.26
C ALA A 52 -29.62 32.76 21.64
N GLU A 53 -28.75 31.83 22.08
CA GLU A 53 -28.85 31.18 23.40
C GLU A 53 -27.92 31.80 24.46
N PHE A 54 -27.03 32.74 24.08
CA PHE A 54 -25.99 33.28 24.99
C PHE A 54 -26.56 33.94 26.25
N ASP A 55 -27.70 34.63 26.13
CA ASP A 55 -28.36 35.30 27.27
C ASP A 55 -29.18 34.33 28.16
N LYS A 56 -29.26 33.03 27.81
CA LYS A 56 -30.11 32.04 28.50
C LYS A 56 -29.35 31.14 29.47
N TRP A 57 -28.04 31.26 29.53
CA TRP A 57 -27.19 30.56 30.49
C TRP A 57 -26.04 31.46 30.94
N THR A 58 -25.44 31.12 32.09
CA THR A 58 -24.21 31.73 32.60
C THR A 58 -23.53 30.70 33.50
N SER A 59 -22.20 30.66 33.48
CA SER A 59 -21.40 29.92 34.45
C SER A 59 -21.30 30.64 35.80
N GLY A 60 -21.64 31.93 35.84
CA GLY A 60 -21.37 32.85 36.94
C GLY A 60 -19.91 33.32 36.99
N ASN A 61 -19.17 33.19 35.88
CA ASN A 61 -17.83 33.75 35.68
C ASN A 61 -17.74 34.35 34.26
N ASP A 62 -17.59 35.67 34.18
CA ASP A 62 -17.56 36.43 32.92
C ASP A 62 -16.43 36.04 31.95
N GLU A 63 -15.33 35.46 32.45
CA GLU A 63 -14.20 35.01 31.61
C GLU A 63 -14.51 33.66 30.97
N ILE A 64 -15.10 32.74 31.72
CA ILE A 64 -15.58 31.43 31.22
C ILE A 64 -16.74 31.63 30.25
N ASP A 65 -17.69 32.51 30.58
CA ASP A 65 -18.82 32.82 29.71
C ASP A 65 -18.32 33.41 28.38
N ARG A 66 -17.41 34.40 28.43
CA ARG A 66 -16.78 34.98 27.24
C ARG A 66 -16.01 33.94 26.42
N PHE A 67 -15.28 33.04 27.07
CA PHE A 67 -14.51 31.99 26.40
C PHE A 67 -15.41 30.98 25.65
N ILE A 68 -16.47 30.48 26.31
CA ILE A 68 -17.44 29.57 25.68
C ILE A 68 -18.15 30.28 24.52
N GLN A 69 -18.59 31.53 24.72
CA GLN A 69 -19.23 32.33 23.67
C GLN A 69 -18.31 32.59 22.49
N GLU A 70 -17.03 32.91 22.72
CA GLU A 70 -16.05 33.16 21.66
C GLU A 70 -15.73 31.90 20.86
N ASN A 71 -15.60 30.74 21.53
CA ASN A 71 -15.47 29.45 20.88
C ASN A 71 -16.72 29.12 20.02
N GLN A 72 -17.92 29.39 20.54
CA GLN A 72 -19.18 29.17 19.82
C GLN A 72 -19.38 30.11 18.61
N ARG A 73 -18.76 31.30 18.62
CA ARG A 73 -18.74 32.24 17.47
C ARG A 73 -17.81 31.81 16.32
N HIS A 74 -16.76 31.05 16.62
CA HIS A 74 -15.69 30.71 15.68
C HIS A 74 -15.59 29.22 15.33
N THR A 75 -16.51 28.39 15.84
CA THR A 75 -16.57 26.96 15.54
C THR A 75 -17.07 26.68 14.13
N GLU A 76 -16.43 25.72 13.45
CA GLU A 76 -16.75 25.32 12.08
C GLU A 76 -17.47 23.95 12.00
N ASN A 77 -17.85 23.35 13.15
CA ASN A 77 -18.46 22.02 13.17
C ASN A 77 -19.36 21.78 14.41
N HIS A 78 -20.36 20.91 14.25
CA HIS A 78 -21.37 20.58 15.27
C HIS A 78 -20.83 19.80 16.47
N ASN A 79 -19.62 19.25 16.38
CA ASN A 79 -18.97 18.47 17.44
C ASN A 79 -17.77 19.18 18.09
N THR A 80 -17.30 20.33 17.58
CA THR A 80 -16.08 21.02 18.04
C THR A 80 -16.32 22.17 19.02
N TYR A 81 -17.55 22.63 19.21
CA TYR A 81 -17.83 23.75 20.11
C TYR A 81 -18.08 23.31 21.55
N ILE A 82 -17.57 24.11 22.48
CA ILE A 82 -17.66 23.91 23.92
C ILE A 82 -19.02 24.45 24.36
N GLU A 83 -19.70 23.80 25.30
CA GLU A 83 -20.95 24.32 25.88
C GLU A 83 -20.91 24.41 27.40
N TRP A 84 -21.73 25.29 27.98
CA TRP A 84 -21.97 25.28 29.40
C TRP A 84 -22.87 24.10 29.76
N ILE A 85 -22.41 23.25 30.68
CA ILE A 85 -23.15 22.08 31.16
C ILE A 85 -23.60 22.39 32.59
N PRO A 86 -24.88 22.72 32.83
CA PRO A 86 -25.41 22.89 34.18
C PRO A 86 -25.19 21.62 35.01
N PHE A 87 -24.62 21.75 36.20
CA PHE A 87 -24.19 20.60 37.01
C PHE A 87 -25.35 19.62 37.34
N ASN A 88 -26.59 20.10 37.39
CA ASN A 88 -27.79 19.27 37.57
C ASN A 88 -28.16 18.39 36.35
N ARG A 89 -27.42 18.47 35.24
CA ARG A 89 -27.47 17.54 34.10
C ARG A 89 -26.52 16.34 34.25
N LEU A 90 -25.77 16.30 35.35
CA LEU A 90 -24.84 15.22 35.70
C LEU A 90 -25.42 14.38 36.84
N GLU A 91 -25.63 13.09 36.55
CA GLU A 91 -26.02 12.07 37.54
C GLU A 91 -24.79 11.23 37.96
N ASP A 92 -24.93 10.46 39.05
CA ASP A 92 -23.95 9.45 39.46
C ASP A 92 -22.50 9.96 39.65
N VAL A 93 -22.33 11.25 39.97
CA VAL A 93 -21.01 11.89 40.17
C VAL A 93 -20.24 11.17 41.29
N LYS A 94 -19.16 10.48 40.94
CA LYS A 94 -18.38 9.60 41.84
C LYS A 94 -16.90 9.85 41.70
N MET A 95 -16.20 9.86 42.83
CA MET A 95 -14.73 9.93 42.88
C MET A 95 -14.16 8.56 42.49
N THR A 96 -13.22 8.53 41.53
CA THR A 96 -12.74 7.28 40.92
C THR A 96 -11.34 6.91 41.39
N THR A 97 -11.22 5.83 42.19
CA THR A 97 -9.94 5.14 42.45
C THR A 97 -9.87 3.93 41.52
N GLY A 98 -9.10 4.04 40.43
CA GLY A 98 -9.46 3.35 39.19
C GLY A 98 -9.13 1.85 39.07
N GLU A 99 -10.18 1.05 38.85
CA GLU A 99 -10.22 -0.21 38.07
C GLU A 99 -11.54 -0.25 37.24
N TYR A 100 -11.55 -0.94 36.09
CA TYR A 100 -12.53 -0.82 34.96
C TYR A 100 -13.93 -1.47 35.20
N PRO A 101 -14.98 -1.08 34.41
CA PRO A 101 -15.45 -1.99 33.32
C PRO A 101 -16.13 -1.37 32.04
N TYR A 102 -15.82 -1.96 30.87
CA TYR A 102 -16.58 -2.13 29.58
C TYR A 102 -17.03 -0.98 28.61
N SER A 103 -16.35 -0.96 27.44
CA SER A 103 -16.82 -0.91 26.02
C SER A 103 -17.60 0.28 25.38
N ALA A 104 -16.96 1.00 24.44
CA ALA A 104 -17.38 1.20 23.03
C ALA A 104 -16.43 2.11 22.19
N LYS A 105 -16.16 1.77 20.91
CA LYS A 105 -15.25 2.48 19.98
C LYS A 105 -15.68 3.92 19.62
N TRP A 106 -14.74 4.88 19.64
CA TRP A 106 -14.20 5.60 18.46
C TRP A 106 -12.87 6.33 18.83
N LEU A 107 -12.04 6.56 17.82
CA LEU A 107 -10.65 7.08 17.78
C LEU A 107 -10.07 7.92 18.95
N ALA A 108 -8.74 7.76 19.09
CA ALA A 108 -7.76 8.53 19.88
C ALA A 108 -7.60 8.15 21.37
N LEU A 109 -6.43 8.54 21.89
CA LEU A 109 -5.91 8.39 23.26
C LEU A 109 -6.24 7.13 24.11
N GLU A 110 -5.23 6.26 24.25
CA GLU A 110 -4.80 5.78 25.58
C GLU A 110 -3.28 5.88 25.67
N LYS A 111 -2.72 6.84 26.41
CA LYS A 111 -1.49 6.69 27.22
C LYS A 111 -1.14 7.95 28.03
N LEU A 112 -2.11 8.48 28.76
CA LEU A 112 -1.88 8.55 30.19
C LEU A 112 -2.86 7.63 30.91
N THR A 113 -2.28 6.68 31.62
CA THR A 113 -2.48 6.64 33.06
C THR A 113 -1.06 6.79 33.63
N THR A 114 -0.84 7.45 34.76
CA THR A 114 -1.67 7.66 35.97
C THR A 114 -1.61 9.16 36.36
N ASP A 115 -2.28 9.70 37.38
CA ASP A 115 -3.06 9.10 38.48
C ASP A 115 -4.56 8.97 38.26
N ARG A 116 -5.09 9.62 37.20
CA ARG A 116 -6.48 9.57 36.74
C ARG A 116 -7.46 10.47 37.52
N TYR A 117 -8.31 11.11 36.74
CA TYR A 117 -9.61 11.77 37.03
C TYR A 117 -10.06 11.88 38.49
N SER A 118 -10.37 13.11 38.91
CA SER A 118 -10.98 13.38 40.21
C SER A 118 -12.38 12.77 40.33
N TYR A 119 -13.21 12.88 39.29
CA TYR A 119 -14.58 12.35 39.28
C TYR A 119 -15.01 11.83 37.91
N SER A 120 -15.94 10.87 37.91
CA SER A 120 -16.73 10.44 36.75
C SER A 120 -18.21 10.79 36.96
N ALA A 121 -18.92 11.16 35.90
CA ALA A 121 -20.35 11.46 35.94
C ALA A 121 -21.10 10.87 34.75
N LYS A 122 -22.42 10.78 34.86
CA LYS A 122 -23.32 10.38 33.78
C LYS A 122 -24.05 11.62 33.27
N TRP A 123 -23.65 12.11 32.10
CA TRP A 123 -24.25 13.29 31.47
C TRP A 123 -25.54 12.92 30.75
N MET A 124 -26.65 13.52 31.21
CA MET A 124 -27.99 13.12 30.80
C MET A 124 -28.44 13.69 29.46
N ASP A 125 -27.82 14.76 28.97
CA ASP A 125 -28.18 15.34 27.66
C ASP A 125 -27.56 14.56 26.50
N GLY A 126 -26.42 13.89 26.72
CA GLY A 126 -25.75 13.02 25.76
C GLY A 126 -25.04 13.75 24.61
N LEU A 127 -24.31 12.96 23.81
CA LEU A 127 -23.43 13.45 22.74
C LEU A 127 -24.19 13.98 21.52
N ARG A 128 -23.64 15.02 20.89
CA ARG A 128 -24.08 15.53 19.58
C ARG A 128 -23.65 14.56 18.48
N TYR A 129 -24.50 14.35 17.47
CA TYR A 129 -24.24 13.53 16.28
C TYR A 129 -24.99 14.10 15.08
N PHE A 130 -24.71 13.60 13.88
CA PHE A 130 -25.46 13.99 12.68
C PHE A 130 -26.24 12.83 12.06
N GLU A 131 -27.35 13.18 11.39
CA GLU A 131 -28.16 12.26 10.61
C GLU A 131 -28.42 12.87 9.22
N LYS A 132 -28.29 12.06 8.17
CA LYS A 132 -28.49 12.49 6.78
C LYS A 132 -29.83 11.96 6.27
N VAL A 133 -30.72 12.85 5.84
CA VAL A 133 -32.05 12.50 5.30
C VAL A 133 -32.18 13.15 3.92
N GLY A 134 -32.10 12.34 2.87
CA GLY A 134 -32.05 12.82 1.49
C GLY A 134 -30.77 13.62 1.21
N ARG A 135 -30.91 14.85 0.68
CA ARG A 135 -29.80 15.78 0.45
C ARG A 135 -29.55 16.74 1.64
N SER A 136 -30.29 16.61 2.74
CA SER A 136 -30.15 17.45 3.93
C SER A 136 -29.47 16.69 5.06
N THR A 137 -28.70 17.40 5.87
CA THR A 137 -28.00 16.82 7.03
C THR A 137 -28.38 17.61 8.28
N PHE A 138 -28.71 16.90 9.36
CA PHE A 138 -29.27 17.45 10.59
C PHE A 138 -28.34 17.16 11.75
N ALA A 139 -27.99 18.18 12.54
CA ALA A 139 -27.43 17.99 13.87
C ALA A 139 -28.54 17.48 14.82
N LYS A 140 -28.23 16.44 15.59
CA LYS A 140 -29.09 15.86 16.62
C LYS A 140 -28.29 15.59 17.89
N ARG A 141 -28.97 15.42 19.01
CA ARG A 141 -28.34 15.01 20.28
C ARG A 141 -28.85 13.61 20.67
N ARG A 142 -27.95 12.74 21.13
CA ARG A 142 -28.32 11.40 21.60
C ARG A 142 -29.08 11.52 22.91
N THR A 143 -30.32 11.04 22.94
CA THR A 143 -31.16 11.02 24.16
C THR A 143 -30.77 9.93 25.16
N ALA A 144 -29.72 9.16 24.88
CA ALA A 144 -29.14 8.20 25.81
C ALA A 144 -28.03 8.89 26.62
N PRO A 145 -28.07 8.84 27.96
CA PRO A 145 -27.01 9.39 28.81
C PRO A 145 -25.65 8.76 28.52
N VAL A 146 -24.59 9.55 28.66
CA VAL A 146 -23.20 9.13 28.36
C VAL A 146 -22.31 9.37 29.58
N TYR A 147 -21.39 8.46 29.85
CA TYR A 147 -20.39 8.66 30.92
C TYR A 147 -19.32 9.65 30.45
N VAL A 148 -19.01 10.62 31.32
CA VAL A 148 -18.03 11.68 31.11
C VAL A 148 -17.08 11.77 32.32
N TYR A 149 -15.86 12.22 32.09
CA TYR A 149 -14.85 12.44 33.12
C TYR A 149 -14.74 13.92 33.48
N LEU A 150 -14.28 14.21 34.70
CA LEU A 150 -14.15 15.55 35.27
C LEU A 150 -12.85 15.64 36.10
N MET A 151 -11.90 16.50 35.71
CA MET A 151 -10.72 16.90 36.51
C MET A 151 -10.83 18.37 36.91
N LYS A 152 -10.36 18.80 38.09
CA LYS A 152 -10.56 20.17 38.57
C LYS A 152 -9.66 21.21 37.84
N ILE A 153 -10.26 22.30 37.35
CA ILE A 153 -9.59 23.54 36.90
C ILE A 153 -9.11 24.30 38.14
N ASN A 154 -7.85 24.73 38.15
CA ASN A 154 -7.29 25.55 39.22
C ASN A 154 -7.14 27.03 38.81
N GLU A 155 -6.72 27.31 37.56
CA GLU A 155 -6.62 28.68 37.04
C GLU A 155 -7.23 28.79 35.61
N PHE A 156 -7.72 29.97 35.23
CA PHE A 156 -8.39 30.16 33.92
C PHE A 156 -7.42 30.08 32.73
N GLN A 157 -6.16 30.47 32.94
CA GLN A 157 -5.09 30.41 31.93
C GLN A 157 -4.96 29.00 31.32
N ASP A 158 -5.07 27.97 32.17
CA ASP A 158 -5.01 26.54 31.82
C ASP A 158 -5.95 26.19 30.65
N ILE A 159 -7.15 26.79 30.62
CA ILE A 159 -8.17 26.50 29.61
C ILE A 159 -7.75 27.07 28.24
N SER A 160 -7.16 28.27 28.23
CA SER A 160 -6.82 29.00 27.00
C SER A 160 -5.58 28.50 26.28
N GLU A 161 -4.70 27.79 26.98
CA GLU A 161 -3.51 27.13 26.43
C GLU A 161 -3.89 25.73 25.94
N ARG A 162 -4.54 24.91 26.78
CA ARG A 162 -4.99 23.54 26.42
C ARG A 162 -5.90 23.50 25.20
N THR A 163 -6.74 24.52 24.99
CA THR A 163 -7.66 24.56 23.84
C THR A 163 -7.00 24.89 22.50
N LYS A 164 -5.68 25.12 22.48
CA LYS A 164 -4.85 25.20 21.27
C LYS A 164 -4.12 23.89 20.94
N GLU A 165 -4.13 22.90 21.85
CA GLU A 165 -3.21 21.76 21.83
C GLU A 165 -3.88 20.37 21.73
N VAL A 166 -5.22 20.29 21.81
CA VAL A 166 -5.93 19.01 22.02
C VAL A 166 -6.68 18.50 20.77
N ILE A 167 -6.60 17.17 20.54
CA ILE A 167 -7.26 16.44 19.44
C ILE A 167 -8.50 15.63 19.89
N ASP A 168 -8.74 15.50 21.20
CA ASP A 168 -9.94 14.87 21.77
C ASP A 168 -11.09 15.87 22.01
N PRO A 169 -12.37 15.43 21.96
CA PRO A 169 -13.51 16.35 21.98
C PRO A 169 -13.81 16.90 23.38
N PHE A 170 -13.34 18.13 23.64
CA PHE A 170 -13.71 18.90 24.83
C PHE A 170 -15.17 19.39 24.75
N PHE A 171 -16.09 18.70 25.44
CA PHE A 171 -17.53 18.93 25.27
C PHE A 171 -18.06 20.19 25.96
N GLY A 172 -17.55 20.54 27.15
CA GLY A 172 -18.13 21.62 27.94
C GLY A 172 -17.49 21.83 29.32
N ILE A 173 -17.93 22.89 29.99
CA ILE A 173 -17.48 23.28 31.34
C ILE A 173 -18.67 23.22 32.30
N THR A 174 -18.42 22.83 33.55
CA THR A 174 -19.41 22.84 34.65
C THR A 174 -18.81 23.40 35.93
N ARG A 175 -19.65 23.87 36.87
CA ARG A 175 -19.24 24.37 38.20
C ARG A 175 -19.94 23.58 39.30
N MET A 176 -19.20 23.13 40.31
CA MET A 176 -19.79 22.48 41.48
C MET A 176 -20.57 23.51 42.34
N PRO A 177 -21.90 23.32 42.57
CA PRO A 177 -22.74 24.34 43.23
C PRO A 177 -22.39 24.69 44.68
N ASN A 178 -21.48 23.94 45.32
CA ASN A 178 -21.16 24.01 46.74
C ASN A 178 -19.70 24.36 47.05
N THR A 179 -18.83 24.45 46.03
CA THR A 179 -17.39 24.74 46.21
C THR A 179 -16.83 25.80 45.26
N ASP A 180 -17.64 26.27 44.29
CA ASP A 180 -17.25 27.19 43.21
C ASP A 180 -16.08 26.71 42.31
N ASP A 181 -15.75 25.42 42.36
CA ASP A 181 -14.74 24.78 41.52
C ASP A 181 -15.26 24.42 40.11
N TYR A 182 -14.39 24.53 39.09
CA TYR A 182 -14.66 24.21 37.67
C TYR A 182 -13.83 22.99 37.21
N PHE A 183 -14.09 22.36 36.03
CA PHE A 183 -13.46 21.08 35.61
C PHE A 183 -13.09 20.92 34.07
N THR A 184 -11.98 20.22 33.70
CA THR A 184 -11.34 19.91 32.36
C THR A 184 -10.58 18.53 32.32
N ASP A 185 -9.77 18.17 31.28
CA ASP A 185 -9.03 16.86 31.11
C ASP A 185 -7.49 16.95 30.71
N GLU A 186 -6.76 15.80 30.71
CA GLU A 186 -5.28 15.53 30.85
C GLU A 186 -4.26 16.08 29.79
N PHE A 187 -2.99 16.41 30.14
CA PHE A 187 -1.82 15.47 30.25
C PHE A 187 -0.67 15.95 31.19
N ASP A 188 -0.03 15.08 32.01
CA ASP A 188 1.42 15.11 32.38
C ASP A 188 1.88 13.90 33.26
N LYS A 189 3.10 13.32 33.12
CA LYS A 189 3.66 12.37 34.13
C LYS A 189 5.14 11.88 34.14
N TRP A 190 6.11 12.46 33.43
CA TRP A 190 7.53 12.02 33.56
C TRP A 190 8.53 13.17 33.36
N THR A 191 9.73 13.03 33.96
CA THR A 191 10.88 13.94 33.75
C THR A 191 12.18 13.14 33.87
N SER A 192 13.18 13.52 33.08
CA SER A 192 14.55 12.99 33.13
C SER A 192 15.45 13.68 34.16
N GLY A 193 15.00 14.82 34.71
CA GLY A 193 15.84 15.72 35.50
C GLY A 193 16.77 16.60 34.63
N ASN A 194 16.71 16.49 33.30
CA ASN A 194 17.40 17.37 32.36
C ASN A 194 16.37 18.04 31.44
N LYS A 195 16.24 19.36 31.58
CA LYS A 195 15.24 20.16 30.86
C LYS A 195 15.35 20.02 29.34
N ASP A 196 16.55 20.00 28.78
CA ASP A 196 16.77 19.90 27.33
C ASP A 196 16.38 18.50 26.79
N VAL A 197 16.50 17.46 27.62
CA VAL A 197 16.04 16.11 27.28
C VAL A 197 14.52 16.01 27.38
N ASP A 198 13.92 16.65 28.38
CA ASP A 198 12.46 16.66 28.58
C ASP A 198 11.75 17.42 27.44
N GLU A 199 12.20 18.63 27.13
CA GLU A 199 11.66 19.45 26.02
C GLU A 199 11.80 18.72 24.67
N LEU A 200 12.95 18.11 24.37
CA LEU A 200 13.16 17.36 23.12
C LEU A 200 12.23 16.15 22.98
N ILE A 201 12.04 15.39 24.05
CA ILE A 201 11.17 14.22 24.02
C ILE A 201 9.71 14.66 23.85
N GLN A 202 9.28 15.73 24.53
CA GLN A 202 7.95 16.34 24.37
C GLN A 202 7.74 16.88 22.95
N GLN A 203 8.71 17.60 22.38
CA GLN A 203 8.67 18.09 21.00
C GLN A 203 8.55 16.94 20.00
N SER A 204 9.35 15.88 20.15
CA SER A 204 9.26 14.69 19.29
C SER A 204 7.91 13.97 19.38
N GLN A 205 7.25 14.04 20.55
CA GLN A 205 5.92 13.49 20.81
C GLN A 205 4.81 14.30 20.14
N PHE A 206 5.00 15.62 20.04
CA PHE A 206 4.06 16.54 19.40
C PHE A 206 4.17 16.52 17.86
N GLU A 207 5.39 16.58 17.33
CA GLU A 207 5.62 16.77 15.88
C GLU A 207 5.48 15.48 15.06
N THR A 208 5.56 14.30 15.70
CA THR A 208 5.55 13.01 14.99
C THR A 208 4.18 12.31 15.08
N PRO A 209 3.38 12.25 14.00
CA PRO A 209 2.04 11.63 14.03
C PRO A 209 2.05 10.09 14.14
N ASN A 210 3.23 9.47 14.19
CA ASN A 210 3.42 8.02 14.18
C ASN A 210 3.83 7.49 15.56
N TYR A 211 2.98 6.65 16.17
CA TYR A 211 3.17 6.12 17.53
C TYR A 211 4.50 5.39 17.80
N TRP A 212 5.14 4.87 16.75
CA TRP A 212 6.39 4.10 16.82
C TRP A 212 7.65 4.96 16.61
N ALA A 213 7.50 6.27 16.36
CA ALA A 213 8.55 7.13 15.81
C ALA A 213 8.93 8.33 16.69
N TYR A 214 8.22 8.58 17.80
CA TYR A 214 8.59 9.61 18.78
C TYR A 214 9.47 9.04 19.90
N LEU A 215 10.32 9.88 20.52
CA LEU A 215 11.27 9.46 21.55
C LEU A 215 10.59 9.12 22.89
N GLU A 216 11.27 8.37 23.75
CA GLU A 216 10.88 8.25 25.15
C GLU A 216 12.01 8.39 26.15
N TRP A 217 11.64 8.78 27.36
CA TRP A 217 12.55 8.71 28.49
C TRP A 217 12.72 7.28 28.94
N ILE A 218 13.96 6.84 29.05
CA ILE A 218 14.37 5.51 29.48
C ILE A 218 15.20 5.68 30.74
N PRO A 219 14.67 5.37 31.93
CA PRO A 219 15.45 5.40 33.16
C PRO A 219 16.71 4.54 33.00
N TYR A 220 17.87 5.04 33.42
CA TYR A 220 19.14 4.32 33.24
C TYR A 220 19.12 2.93 33.91
N ASP A 221 18.52 2.86 35.09
CA ASP A 221 18.33 1.61 35.82
C ASP A 221 17.41 0.61 35.09
N ASP A 222 16.74 1.00 34.00
CA ASP A 222 15.95 0.11 33.14
C ASP A 222 16.79 -0.57 32.03
N LEU A 223 18.06 -0.19 31.89
CA LEU A 223 19.04 -0.77 30.96
C LEU A 223 20.01 -1.72 31.70
N GLU A 224 19.95 -3.00 31.39
CA GLU A 224 20.83 -4.05 31.91
C GLU A 224 21.98 -4.29 30.91
N PHE A 225 23.12 -3.60 31.09
CA PHE A 225 24.26 -3.65 30.16
C PHE A 225 24.96 -5.02 30.16
N GLU A 226 25.26 -5.54 28.97
CA GLU A 226 25.99 -6.79 28.77
C GLU A 226 27.50 -6.57 28.64
N GLN A 227 28.31 -7.64 28.69
CA GLN A 227 29.76 -7.51 28.53
C GLN A 227 30.14 -6.95 27.14
N GLN A 228 31.19 -6.13 27.15
CA GLN A 228 31.64 -5.29 26.04
C GLN A 228 31.72 -6.05 24.70
N ASP A 229 30.88 -5.68 23.73
CA ASP A 229 30.97 -6.23 22.37
C ASP A 229 32.09 -5.51 21.60
N GLU A 230 33.25 -6.15 21.50
CA GLU A 230 34.44 -5.61 20.81
C GLU A 230 34.22 -5.38 19.30
N ARG A 231 33.09 -5.80 18.73
CA ARG A 231 32.78 -5.65 17.29
C ARG A 231 32.56 -4.20 16.82
N HIS A 232 32.31 -3.23 17.72
CA HIS A 232 31.74 -1.93 17.32
C HIS A 232 32.49 -0.69 17.84
N ASN A 233 33.79 -0.59 17.51
CA ASN A 233 34.62 0.63 17.63
C ASN A 233 34.67 1.30 19.03
N GLY A 234 34.32 0.58 20.11
CA GLY A 234 34.50 1.02 21.50
C GLY A 234 33.61 2.17 21.99
N ARG A 235 32.62 2.63 21.21
CA ARG A 235 31.68 3.73 21.57
C ARG A 235 30.21 3.31 21.64
N THR A 236 29.91 2.03 21.47
CA THR A 236 28.55 1.47 21.53
C THR A 236 28.55 0.22 22.41
N LEU A 237 27.51 0.08 23.24
CA LEU A 237 27.34 -1.02 24.19
C LEU A 237 26.04 -1.78 23.90
N SER A 238 26.00 -3.08 24.19
CA SER A 238 24.75 -3.86 24.24
C SER A 238 24.11 -3.72 25.63
N ALA A 239 22.78 -3.66 25.68
CA ALA A 239 22.01 -3.74 26.91
C ALA A 239 20.65 -4.42 26.68
N ILE A 240 20.07 -4.98 27.74
CA ILE A 240 18.67 -5.40 27.78
C ILE A 240 17.84 -4.27 28.40
N TRP A 241 16.92 -3.70 27.62
CA TRP A 241 15.93 -2.78 28.13
C TRP A 241 14.77 -3.55 28.77
N LYS A 242 14.65 -3.48 30.11
CA LYS A 242 13.75 -4.35 30.88
C LYS A 242 12.27 -4.06 30.65
N THR A 243 11.81 -2.80 30.71
CA THR A 243 10.41 -2.51 30.30
C THR A 243 10.21 -2.59 28.78
N GLY A 244 11.26 -2.32 28.00
CA GLY A 244 11.31 -2.52 26.56
C GLY A 244 10.45 -1.55 25.74
N PHE A 245 10.65 -1.54 24.43
CA PHE A 245 10.07 -0.52 23.55
C PHE A 245 8.57 -0.74 23.25
N ARG A 246 7.90 0.34 22.84
CA ARG A 246 6.46 0.38 22.49
C ARG A 246 6.17 -0.27 21.13
N HIS A 247 5.05 -0.97 21.04
CA HIS A 247 4.49 -1.45 19.77
C HIS A 247 2.95 -1.36 19.77
N LEU A 248 2.37 -1.32 18.56
CA LEU A 248 0.93 -1.41 18.34
C LEU A 248 0.53 -2.86 18.09
N HIS A 249 -0.63 -3.21 18.63
CA HIS A 249 -1.12 -4.58 18.73
C HIS A 249 -2.58 -4.60 18.28
N SER A 250 -2.88 -5.23 17.15
CA SER A 250 -4.26 -5.27 16.63
C SER A 250 -5.07 -6.33 17.39
N THR A 251 -6.32 -6.01 17.71
CA THR A 251 -7.34 -6.92 18.26
C THR A 251 -8.69 -6.73 17.54
N GLU A 252 -9.67 -7.62 17.79
CA GLU A 252 -11.06 -7.45 17.32
C GLU A 252 -11.67 -6.07 17.65
N GLU A 253 -11.30 -5.52 18.81
CA GLU A 253 -11.82 -4.25 19.33
C GLU A 253 -10.99 -3.02 18.90
N GLY A 254 -9.86 -3.19 18.21
CA GLY A 254 -9.06 -2.10 17.67
C GLY A 254 -7.56 -2.29 17.87
N TRP A 255 -6.78 -1.21 17.76
CA TRP A 255 -5.35 -1.25 18.06
C TRP A 255 -5.10 -0.86 19.51
N ILE A 256 -4.50 -1.76 20.29
CA ILE A 256 -4.06 -1.49 21.67
C ILE A 256 -2.54 -1.31 21.72
N LYS A 257 -2.04 -0.62 22.75
CA LYS A 257 -0.63 -0.26 22.89
C LYS A 257 0.06 -1.15 23.91
N LYS A 258 1.10 -1.89 23.50
CA LYS A 258 1.85 -2.82 24.36
C LYS A 258 3.35 -2.48 24.38
N ARG A 259 4.11 -3.08 25.30
CA ARG A 259 5.59 -3.02 25.34
C ARG A 259 6.17 -4.42 25.11
N LEU A 260 7.30 -4.52 24.42
CA LEU A 260 8.07 -5.75 24.28
C LEU A 260 9.13 -5.79 25.38
N ALA A 261 8.76 -6.24 26.57
CA ALA A 261 9.65 -6.28 27.73
C ALA A 261 10.89 -7.15 27.49
N ARG A 262 12.03 -6.77 28.10
CA ARG A 262 13.37 -7.36 27.92
C ARG A 262 13.83 -7.36 26.45
N SER A 263 13.84 -6.19 25.82
CA SER A 263 14.37 -6.01 24.45
C SER A 263 15.89 -5.83 24.44
N GLU A 264 16.58 -6.55 23.56
CA GLU A 264 17.98 -6.31 23.18
C GLU A 264 18.09 -4.94 22.48
N VAL A 265 18.91 -4.04 23.03
CA VAL A 265 19.15 -2.69 22.52
C VAL A 265 20.64 -2.38 22.47
N LEU A 266 21.00 -1.47 21.57
CA LEU A 266 22.31 -0.86 21.53
C LEU A 266 22.22 0.56 22.13
N VAL A 267 23.26 0.93 22.86
CA VAL A 267 23.35 2.19 23.59
C VAL A 267 24.62 2.93 23.15
N ARG A 268 24.47 4.20 22.75
CA ARG A 268 25.59 5.06 22.31
C ARG A 268 25.56 6.37 23.08
N GLU A 269 26.72 6.73 23.60
CA GLU A 269 26.95 8.03 24.21
C GLU A 269 26.99 9.13 23.12
N ILE A 270 26.31 10.26 23.36
CA ILE A 270 26.40 11.44 22.49
C ILE A 270 26.90 12.66 23.25
N GLU A 271 27.74 13.45 22.57
CA GLU A 271 28.36 14.66 23.13
C GLU A 271 27.48 15.92 22.95
N ASN A 272 26.50 15.90 22.04
CA ASN A 272 25.67 17.06 21.72
C ASN A 272 24.24 16.66 21.31
N ILE A 273 23.26 17.11 22.09
CA ILE A 273 21.83 16.84 21.87
C ILE A 273 21.25 17.55 20.63
N ARG A 274 21.88 18.64 20.15
CA ARG A 274 21.40 19.41 18.99
C ARG A 274 21.30 18.59 17.70
N ILE A 275 22.12 17.55 17.56
CA ILE A 275 22.08 16.61 16.43
C ILE A 275 20.72 15.93 16.32
N ILE A 276 19.98 15.79 17.43
CA ILE A 276 18.62 15.23 17.46
C ILE A 276 17.57 16.32 17.25
N TYR A 277 17.70 17.49 17.90
CA TYR A 277 16.81 18.64 17.68
C TYR A 277 16.71 18.99 16.18
N GLU A 278 17.83 19.13 15.48
CA GLU A 278 17.85 19.45 14.05
C GLU A 278 17.12 18.41 13.17
N GLN A 279 16.95 17.17 13.65
CA GLN A 279 16.17 16.14 12.96
C GLN A 279 14.68 16.25 13.29
N VAL A 280 14.36 16.44 14.58
CA VAL A 280 12.99 16.66 15.05
C VAL A 280 12.37 17.88 14.37
N ASP A 281 13.06 19.03 14.37
CA ASP A 281 12.66 20.28 13.70
C ASP A 281 12.38 20.12 12.19
N ARG A 282 12.95 19.10 11.54
CA ARG A 282 12.72 18.77 10.11
C ARG A 282 11.59 17.75 9.89
N GLY A 283 10.91 17.32 10.95
CA GLY A 283 9.93 16.23 10.93
C GLY A 283 10.55 14.85 10.68
N GLU A 284 11.87 14.69 10.88
CA GLU A 284 12.56 13.41 10.72
C GLU A 284 12.50 12.58 12.02
N VAL A 285 12.27 11.27 11.88
CA VAL A 285 12.35 10.31 12.99
C VAL A 285 13.81 10.20 13.46
N PRO A 286 14.19 10.63 14.68
CA PRO A 286 15.57 10.68 15.14
C PRO A 286 16.39 9.44 14.78
N TRP A 287 17.45 9.64 14.01
CA TRP A 287 18.32 8.60 13.49
C TRP A 287 19.80 8.98 13.63
N PHE A 288 20.66 7.98 13.46
CA PHE A 288 22.10 8.17 13.31
C PHE A 288 22.65 7.22 12.25
N GLU A 289 23.78 7.59 11.66
CA GLU A 289 24.44 6.79 10.63
C GLU A 289 25.39 5.74 11.26
N PHE A 290 25.30 4.51 10.74
CA PHE A 290 26.06 3.35 11.18
C PHE A 290 26.23 2.38 10.02
N GLU A 291 27.47 2.05 9.64
CA GLU A 291 27.78 1.13 8.53
C GLU A 291 26.96 1.46 7.25
N ASP A 292 26.94 2.74 6.90
CA ASP A 292 26.20 3.34 5.76
C ASP A 292 24.67 3.15 5.82
N GLN A 293 24.11 2.92 7.02
CA GLN A 293 22.66 2.81 7.28
C GLN A 293 22.18 3.82 8.33
N ARG A 294 20.95 4.32 8.15
CA ARG A 294 20.26 5.15 9.17
C ARG A 294 19.54 4.27 10.18
N ILE A 295 19.96 4.28 11.45
CA ILE A 295 19.33 3.54 12.55
C ILE A 295 18.51 4.50 13.42
N HIS A 296 17.27 4.12 13.77
CA HIS A 296 16.35 4.96 14.55
C HIS A 296 16.59 4.86 16.06
N CYS A 297 16.46 6.00 16.74
CA CYS A 297 16.48 6.14 18.19
C CYS A 297 15.08 5.95 18.76
N TYR A 298 14.93 5.10 19.78
CA TYR A 298 13.64 4.86 20.45
C TYR A 298 13.48 5.71 21.70
N GLY A 299 14.59 6.10 22.33
CA GLY A 299 14.56 6.93 23.52
C GLY A 299 15.93 7.38 24.00
N LEU A 300 15.91 8.24 25.00
CA LEU A 300 17.08 8.82 25.63
C LEU A 300 17.17 8.36 27.08
N SER A 301 18.40 8.19 27.55
CA SER A 301 18.74 7.93 28.94
C SER A 301 19.88 8.85 29.37
N LEU A 302 20.14 8.98 30.67
CA LEU A 302 21.26 9.74 31.22
C LEU A 302 22.12 8.80 32.08
N GLN A 303 23.42 8.77 31.83
CA GLN A 303 24.34 8.02 32.69
C GLN A 303 24.50 8.73 34.05
N PRO A 304 24.09 8.12 35.19
CA PRO A 304 23.97 8.83 36.48
C PRO A 304 25.28 9.39 37.04
N GLN A 305 26.43 8.82 36.67
CA GLN A 305 27.74 9.23 37.17
C GLN A 305 28.39 10.36 36.36
N THR A 306 27.92 10.59 35.13
CA THR A 306 28.57 11.51 34.16
C THR A 306 27.61 12.55 33.58
N ASN A 307 26.30 12.39 33.79
CA ASN A 307 25.20 13.13 33.15
C ASN A 307 25.25 13.14 31.62
N LYS A 308 25.99 12.21 31.01
CA LYS A 308 26.04 12.09 29.55
C LYS A 308 24.76 11.48 29.01
N ILE A 309 24.33 12.00 27.86
CA ILE A 309 23.14 11.54 27.16
C ILE A 309 23.47 10.26 26.41
N LEU A 310 22.62 9.26 26.60
CA LEU A 310 22.69 7.96 25.96
C LEU A 310 21.51 7.84 24.99
N MET A 311 21.80 7.67 23.71
CA MET A 311 20.79 7.25 22.73
C MET A 311 20.59 5.75 22.86
N VAL A 312 19.34 5.32 23.00
CA VAL A 312 18.93 3.91 22.98
C VAL A 312 18.26 3.63 21.64
N PHE A 313 18.85 2.72 20.89
CA PHE A 313 18.39 2.27 19.59
C PHE A 313 18.34 0.74 19.56
N THR A 314 17.59 0.17 18.64
CA THR A 314 17.77 -1.26 18.33
C THR A 314 18.78 -1.36 17.20
N ASP A 315 19.60 -2.42 17.19
CA ASP A 315 20.11 -2.91 15.90
C ASP A 315 18.88 -3.09 15.00
N GLN A 316 18.91 -2.52 13.79
CA GLN A 316 17.79 -2.60 12.87
C GLN A 316 17.46 -4.03 12.42
N THR A 317 18.33 -5.00 12.68
CA THR A 317 17.94 -6.41 12.59
C THR A 317 16.95 -6.81 13.71
N VAL A 318 17.05 -6.26 14.92
CA VAL A 318 16.19 -6.62 16.09
C VAL A 318 14.74 -6.17 15.92
N TYR A 319 14.46 -4.98 15.41
CA TYR A 319 13.07 -4.54 15.17
C TYR A 319 12.34 -5.42 14.13
N PHE A 320 13.10 -6.02 13.20
CA PHE A 320 12.60 -7.04 12.28
C PHE A 320 12.71 -8.48 12.83
N ARG A 321 13.50 -8.73 13.90
CA ARG A 321 13.55 -10.01 14.66
C ARG A 321 12.42 -10.16 15.69
N LEU A 322 11.64 -9.13 15.97
CA LEU A 322 10.44 -9.24 16.81
C LEU A 322 9.20 -9.49 15.95
N PRO A 323 9.29 -10.46 15.02
CA PRO A 323 8.96 -11.84 15.43
C PRO A 323 9.67 -12.97 14.63
N GLN A 324 11.00 -12.92 14.48
CA GLN A 324 11.83 -14.00 13.90
C GLN A 324 12.51 -14.90 14.96
N LYS A 325 12.40 -14.58 16.26
CA LYS A 325 12.90 -15.45 17.36
C LYS A 325 11.92 -15.64 18.54
N GLY A 326 10.66 -15.21 18.39
CA GLY A 326 9.62 -15.60 19.35
C GLY A 326 9.34 -17.10 19.24
N LEU A 327 9.10 -17.77 20.37
CA LEU A 327 8.61 -19.15 20.41
C LEU A 327 7.09 -19.14 20.40
N CYS A 328 6.48 -20.07 19.67
CA CYS A 328 5.06 -20.34 19.73
C CYS A 328 4.67 -20.78 21.15
N PRO A 329 3.71 -20.12 21.83
CA PRO A 329 3.29 -20.50 23.18
C PRO A 329 2.62 -21.90 23.24
N GLU A 330 2.17 -22.43 22.11
CA GLU A 330 1.49 -23.74 22.02
C GLU A 330 2.45 -24.92 21.80
N CYS A 331 3.51 -24.72 21.00
CA CYS A 331 4.41 -25.80 20.56
C CYS A 331 5.91 -25.48 20.70
N SER A 332 6.23 -24.33 21.31
CA SER A 332 7.60 -23.83 21.56
C SER A 332 8.52 -23.77 20.33
N SER A 333 7.96 -23.77 19.12
CA SER A 333 8.71 -23.64 17.86
C SER A 333 8.88 -22.18 17.47
N ILE A 334 9.99 -21.84 16.82
CA ILE A 334 10.27 -20.47 16.36
C ILE A 334 9.29 -20.06 15.26
N TYR A 335 8.75 -18.83 15.30
CA TYR A 335 7.94 -18.29 14.21
C TYR A 335 8.73 -18.15 12.92
N THR A 336 8.10 -18.40 11.78
CA THR A 336 8.74 -18.30 10.46
C THR A 336 8.59 -16.94 9.80
N ASN A 337 7.56 -16.15 10.15
CA ASN A 337 7.35 -14.74 9.74
C ASN A 337 6.19 -14.12 10.51
N ASN A 338 6.28 -12.88 11.03
CA ASN A 338 5.15 -12.06 11.50
C ASN A 338 4.07 -12.80 12.30
N GLY A 339 4.49 -13.54 13.35
CA GLY A 339 3.61 -14.33 14.22
C GLY A 339 3.20 -15.70 13.66
N TRP A 340 3.63 -16.06 12.46
CA TRP A 340 3.26 -17.31 11.83
C TRP A 340 4.02 -18.50 12.42
N CYS A 341 3.29 -19.38 13.11
CA CYS A 341 3.83 -20.65 13.59
C CYS A 341 3.56 -21.75 12.55
N LEU A 342 4.57 -22.09 11.75
CA LEU A 342 4.47 -23.14 10.72
C LEU A 342 3.94 -24.48 11.31
N PRO A 343 4.45 -25.04 12.42
CA PRO A 343 3.92 -26.29 12.98
C PRO A 343 2.45 -26.22 13.42
N CYS A 344 2.02 -25.14 14.07
CA CYS A 344 0.63 -25.01 14.52
C CYS A 344 -0.32 -24.80 13.33
N ASN A 345 0.04 -23.92 12.39
CA ASN A 345 -0.78 -23.66 11.21
C ASN A 345 -0.88 -24.89 10.30
N ALA A 346 0.21 -25.64 10.12
CA ALA A 346 0.18 -26.92 9.41
C ALA A 346 -0.66 -27.99 10.13
N ARG A 347 -0.69 -28.00 11.47
CA ARG A 347 -1.55 -28.89 12.28
C ARG A 347 -3.03 -28.54 12.13
N LEU A 348 -3.37 -27.25 12.14
CA LEU A 348 -4.75 -26.77 11.94
C LEU A 348 -5.23 -27.11 10.53
N ALA A 349 -4.43 -26.81 9.51
CA ALA A 349 -4.72 -27.16 8.12
C ALA A 349 -5.04 -28.66 7.96
N LYS A 350 -4.20 -29.55 8.53
CA LYS A 350 -4.44 -31.01 8.51
C LYS A 350 -5.77 -31.44 9.12
N ALA A 351 -6.28 -30.74 10.13
CA ALA A 351 -7.58 -31.05 10.72
C ALA A 351 -8.75 -30.76 9.75
N GLU A 352 -8.58 -29.75 8.89
CA GLU A 352 -9.56 -29.26 7.92
C GLU A 352 -9.50 -29.98 6.55
N PHE A 353 -8.45 -30.74 6.23
CA PHE A 353 -8.29 -31.43 4.93
C PHE A 353 -9.42 -32.40 4.56
N LYS A 354 -10.23 -32.83 5.53
CA LYS A 354 -11.41 -33.69 5.35
C LYS A 354 -12.71 -32.89 5.09
N ASN A 355 -12.71 -31.58 5.34
CA ASN A 355 -13.87 -30.70 5.26
C ASN A 355 -14.04 -30.06 3.87
N TRP A 356 -13.03 -30.16 3.00
CA TRP A 356 -13.06 -29.64 1.63
C TRP A 356 -12.34 -30.58 0.63
N THR A 357 -12.74 -30.50 -0.63
CA THR A 357 -12.02 -31.09 -1.78
C THR A 357 -12.37 -30.31 -3.05
N SER A 358 -11.41 -30.20 -3.96
CA SER A 358 -11.60 -29.64 -5.30
C SER A 358 -12.25 -30.62 -6.30
N GLY A 359 -12.38 -31.89 -5.91
CA GLY A 359 -12.73 -32.99 -6.81
C GLY A 359 -11.57 -33.46 -7.71
N ASN A 360 -10.36 -32.93 -7.55
CA ASN A 360 -9.14 -33.39 -8.22
C ASN A 360 -8.02 -33.63 -7.19
N GLN A 361 -7.47 -34.85 -7.14
CA GLN A 361 -6.48 -35.22 -6.12
C GLN A 361 -5.17 -34.43 -6.25
N ALA A 362 -4.68 -34.20 -7.47
CA ALA A 362 -3.41 -33.48 -7.67
C ALA A 362 -3.52 -32.01 -7.24
N LEU A 363 -4.66 -31.35 -7.52
CA LEU A 363 -4.89 -29.99 -7.01
C LEU A 363 -5.05 -29.96 -5.49
N ASP A 364 -5.81 -30.90 -4.92
CA ASP A 364 -5.94 -31.04 -3.47
C ASP A 364 -4.56 -31.20 -2.80
N GLU A 365 -3.67 -32.01 -3.38
CA GLU A 365 -2.29 -32.19 -2.93
C GLU A 365 -1.46 -30.90 -3.04
N ILE A 366 -1.56 -30.14 -4.13
CA ILE A 366 -0.90 -28.82 -4.25
C ILE A 366 -1.38 -27.86 -3.16
N ILE A 367 -2.70 -27.68 -3.00
CA ILE A 367 -3.26 -26.76 -2.01
C ILE A 367 -2.81 -27.18 -0.61
N ARG A 368 -2.95 -28.47 -0.25
CA ARG A 368 -2.47 -29.00 1.04
C ARG A 368 -0.98 -28.77 1.23
N ASP A 369 -0.14 -29.02 0.23
CA ASP A 369 1.31 -28.80 0.31
C ASP A 369 1.65 -27.32 0.61
N THR A 370 0.94 -26.38 -0.01
CA THR A 370 1.13 -24.95 0.28
C THR A 370 0.73 -24.61 1.71
N GLN A 371 -0.40 -25.13 2.21
CA GLN A 371 -0.87 -24.93 3.57
C GLN A 371 0.08 -25.53 4.62
N LEU A 372 0.74 -26.65 4.28
CA LEU A 372 1.74 -27.32 5.13
C LEU A 372 3.12 -26.65 5.11
N LYS A 373 3.48 -25.95 4.03
CA LYS A 373 4.79 -25.30 3.84
C LYS A 373 4.75 -23.78 3.97
N ALA A 374 3.57 -23.19 4.11
CA ALA A 374 3.40 -21.75 4.25
C ALA A 374 4.24 -21.24 5.43
N VAL A 375 5.27 -20.45 5.14
CA VAL A 375 6.10 -19.79 6.18
C VAL A 375 5.55 -18.42 6.56
N ALA A 376 4.48 -17.98 5.89
CA ALA A 376 3.79 -16.71 6.08
C ALA A 376 2.31 -16.86 5.68
N ARG A 377 1.44 -15.97 6.19
CA ARG A 377 -0.02 -16.00 5.92
C ARG A 377 -0.39 -15.95 4.44
N ASN A 378 0.36 -15.20 3.66
CA ASN A 378 0.24 -15.02 2.22
C ASN A 378 0.94 -16.13 1.41
N HIS A 379 1.47 -17.18 2.06
CA HIS A 379 1.90 -18.41 1.38
C HIS A 379 0.84 -19.52 1.51
N TYR A 380 -0.28 -19.25 2.17
CA TYR A 380 -1.35 -20.21 2.44
C TYR A 380 -2.44 -20.07 1.37
N MET A 381 -2.51 -21.01 0.43
CA MET A 381 -3.63 -21.06 -0.53
C MET A 381 -4.83 -21.80 0.06
N GLU A 382 -6.04 -21.47 -0.40
CA GLU A 382 -7.27 -22.11 0.04
C GLU A 382 -8.06 -22.75 -1.09
N TRP A 383 -8.88 -23.74 -0.74
CA TRP A 383 -10.06 -24.06 -1.54
C TRP A 383 -11.19 -23.13 -1.11
N ILE A 384 -11.62 -22.25 -2.01
CA ILE A 384 -12.58 -21.19 -1.73
C ILE A 384 -13.94 -21.63 -2.31
N PRO A 385 -14.96 -21.85 -1.46
CA PRO A 385 -16.31 -22.17 -1.93
C PRO A 385 -16.84 -21.08 -2.85
N ILE A 386 -17.46 -21.44 -3.98
CA ILE A 386 -17.96 -20.46 -4.97
C ILE A 386 -19.09 -19.60 -4.38
N GLU A 387 -19.82 -20.13 -3.41
CA GLU A 387 -20.82 -19.43 -2.62
C GLU A 387 -20.26 -18.27 -1.78
N ASP A 388 -18.97 -18.27 -1.43
CA ASP A 388 -18.31 -17.15 -0.74
C ASP A 388 -17.93 -16.00 -1.69
N LEU A 389 -18.07 -16.19 -3.01
CA LEU A 389 -17.74 -15.22 -4.03
C LEU A 389 -19.05 -14.57 -4.54
N LYS A 390 -19.28 -13.32 -4.14
CA LYS A 390 -20.47 -12.53 -4.51
C LYS A 390 -20.13 -11.43 -5.52
N ASN A 391 -21.15 -10.82 -6.11
CA ASN A 391 -21.02 -9.69 -7.05
C ASN A 391 -20.11 -10.02 -8.25
N ILE A 392 -20.12 -11.27 -8.74
CA ILE A 392 -19.27 -11.74 -9.83
C ILE A 392 -19.62 -10.95 -11.10
N LYS A 393 -18.66 -10.21 -11.65
CA LYS A 393 -18.80 -9.39 -12.86
C LYS A 393 -17.65 -9.66 -13.82
N GLU A 394 -17.94 -9.92 -15.08
CA GLU A 394 -16.90 -10.09 -16.10
C GLU A 394 -16.14 -8.77 -16.32
N ILE A 395 -14.81 -8.85 -16.36
CA ILE A 395 -13.90 -7.71 -16.57
C ILE A 395 -12.97 -7.91 -17.77
N GLY A 396 -12.88 -9.11 -18.33
CA GLY A 396 -12.16 -9.40 -19.57
C GLY A 396 -12.23 -10.87 -19.96
N SER A 397 -12.05 -11.17 -21.25
CA SER A 397 -12.09 -12.54 -21.76
C SER A 397 -11.04 -12.72 -22.87
N GLY A 398 -10.32 -13.83 -22.82
CA GLY A 398 -9.26 -14.19 -23.78
C GLY A 398 -9.47 -15.59 -24.36
N GLY A 399 -8.52 -16.05 -25.18
CA GLY A 399 -8.63 -17.35 -25.87
C GLY A 399 -8.51 -18.61 -24.99
N PHE A 400 -8.13 -18.45 -23.72
CA PHE A 400 -7.86 -19.55 -22.77
C PHE A 400 -8.56 -19.39 -21.41
N ALA A 401 -9.05 -18.19 -21.10
CA ALA A 401 -9.63 -17.87 -19.80
C ALA A 401 -10.58 -16.67 -19.88
N THR A 402 -11.53 -16.60 -18.95
CA THR A 402 -12.34 -15.40 -18.68
C THR A 402 -12.07 -14.91 -17.27
N VAL A 403 -11.92 -13.59 -17.11
CA VAL A 403 -11.59 -12.94 -15.86
C VAL A 403 -12.80 -12.16 -15.35
N TYR A 404 -13.14 -12.39 -14.09
CA TYR A 404 -14.20 -11.69 -13.37
C TYR A 404 -13.63 -10.94 -12.16
N SER A 405 -14.28 -9.88 -11.70
CA SER A 405 -14.12 -9.37 -10.34
C SER A 405 -15.20 -9.95 -9.43
N ALA A 406 -14.88 -10.14 -8.15
CA ALA A 406 -15.84 -10.63 -7.16
C ALA A 406 -15.51 -10.11 -5.75
N THR A 407 -16.52 -10.03 -4.89
CA THR A 407 -16.38 -9.81 -3.45
C THR A 407 -16.27 -11.16 -2.74
N TRP A 408 -15.11 -11.48 -2.17
CA TRP A 408 -14.93 -12.65 -1.31
C TRP A 408 -15.43 -12.31 0.10
N ILE A 409 -16.61 -12.80 0.46
CA ILE A 409 -17.34 -12.36 1.67
C ILE A 409 -16.75 -12.90 2.97
N THR A 410 -16.17 -14.10 2.93
CA THR A 410 -15.51 -14.69 4.10
C THR A 410 -14.11 -14.14 4.31
N GLY A 411 -13.49 -13.52 3.30
CA GLY A 411 -12.22 -12.80 3.44
C GLY A 411 -10.96 -13.68 3.53
N PHE A 412 -9.79 -13.05 3.38
CA PHE A 412 -8.50 -13.74 3.50
C PHE A 412 -8.11 -13.95 4.97
N PRO A 413 -7.33 -15.00 5.31
CA PRO A 413 -6.91 -15.23 6.68
C PRO A 413 -6.08 -14.08 7.25
N LEU A 414 -6.47 -13.57 8.41
CA LEU A 414 -5.69 -12.64 9.21
C LEU A 414 -5.00 -13.37 10.36
N VAL A 415 -3.86 -12.82 10.76
CA VAL A 415 -3.17 -13.17 12.01
C VAL A 415 -3.43 -12.01 12.95
N GLU A 416 -4.19 -12.26 14.02
CA GLU A 416 -4.09 -11.42 15.20
C GLU A 416 -2.81 -11.83 15.93
N GLN A 417 -2.02 -10.85 16.35
CA GLN A 417 -1.00 -11.09 17.35
C GLN A 417 -1.76 -11.03 18.68
N ASP A 418 -1.78 -12.05 19.52
CA ASP A 418 -2.05 -11.87 20.96
C ASP A 418 -1.19 -12.80 21.82
N HIS A 419 -0.86 -12.35 23.03
CA HIS A 419 0.41 -12.68 23.67
C HIS A 419 0.62 -14.15 24.09
N HIS A 420 -0.40 -15.01 24.00
CA HIS A 420 -0.30 -16.40 24.45
C HIS A 420 -0.90 -17.45 23.50
N GLN A 421 -1.42 -17.09 22.32
CA GLN A 421 -1.98 -18.05 21.36
C GLN A 421 -1.83 -17.55 19.91
N PHE A 422 -1.46 -18.44 18.99
CA PHE A 422 -1.20 -18.12 17.57
C PHE A 422 -2.03 -19.05 16.67
N TYR A 423 -3.34 -18.92 16.81
CA TYR A 423 -4.34 -19.64 16.03
C TYR A 423 -4.94 -18.74 14.93
N PHE A 424 -5.22 -19.33 13.76
CA PHE A 424 -6.18 -18.74 12.82
C PHE A 424 -7.52 -18.55 13.53
N LYS A 425 -7.98 -17.31 13.68
CA LYS A 425 -9.30 -17.04 14.25
C LYS A 425 -10.06 -15.89 13.57
N TYR A 426 -9.36 -15.01 12.86
CA TYR A 426 -9.99 -13.89 12.15
C TYR A 426 -9.73 -13.97 10.65
N ARG A 427 -10.79 -13.66 9.91
CA ARG A 427 -10.72 -13.38 8.48
C ARG A 427 -10.71 -11.87 8.28
N SER A 428 -10.27 -11.42 7.11
CA SER A 428 -10.43 -10.04 6.71
C SER A 428 -11.91 -9.66 6.58
N TYR A 429 -12.19 -8.35 6.54
CA TYR A 429 -13.42 -7.86 5.94
C TYR A 429 -13.56 -8.36 4.48
N PRO A 430 -14.79 -8.39 3.92
CA PRO A 430 -15.04 -8.79 2.54
C PRO A 430 -14.07 -8.12 1.55
N GLY A 431 -13.31 -8.93 0.82
CA GLY A 431 -12.22 -8.45 -0.04
C GLY A 431 -12.57 -8.49 -1.53
N LEU A 432 -12.08 -7.51 -2.29
CA LEU A 432 -12.20 -7.53 -3.76
C LEU A 432 -11.10 -8.44 -4.35
N VAL A 433 -11.51 -9.44 -5.13
CA VAL A 433 -10.63 -10.43 -5.77
C VAL A 433 -10.87 -10.50 -7.27
N ALA A 434 -9.85 -10.95 -8.01
CA ALA A 434 -9.97 -11.33 -9.42
C ALA A 434 -10.14 -12.85 -9.53
N LEU A 435 -11.04 -13.29 -10.39
CA LEU A 435 -11.36 -14.70 -10.65
C LEU A 435 -10.96 -15.04 -12.09
N LYS A 436 -9.88 -15.81 -12.30
CA LYS A 436 -9.47 -16.29 -13.63
C LYS A 436 -10.07 -17.70 -13.84
N ARG A 437 -11.21 -17.80 -14.54
CA ARG A 437 -11.81 -19.07 -14.95
C ARG A 437 -11.12 -19.58 -16.20
N ILE A 438 -10.52 -20.76 -16.13
CA ILE A 438 -9.75 -21.36 -17.23
C ILE A 438 -10.70 -22.21 -18.09
N HIS A 439 -10.75 -21.99 -19.40
CA HIS A 439 -11.68 -22.70 -20.28
C HIS A 439 -11.29 -24.18 -20.45
N ASN A 440 -12.28 -25.07 -20.49
CA ASN A 440 -12.09 -26.52 -20.67
C ASN A 440 -11.13 -27.14 -19.62
N SER A 441 -11.15 -26.61 -18.41
CA SER A 441 -10.26 -27.04 -17.32
C SER A 441 -10.89 -28.09 -16.42
N SER A 442 -12.10 -28.55 -16.71
CA SER A 442 -12.86 -29.51 -15.89
C SER A 442 -12.13 -30.82 -15.56
N GLU A 443 -11.21 -31.27 -16.40
CA GLU A 443 -10.33 -32.44 -16.20
C GLU A 443 -9.00 -32.11 -15.49
N MET A 444 -8.70 -30.83 -15.24
CA MET A 444 -7.46 -30.30 -14.64
C MET A 444 -6.19 -30.71 -15.41
N PRO A 445 -5.88 -30.06 -16.55
CA PRO A 445 -4.69 -30.39 -17.33
C PRO A 445 -3.40 -30.02 -16.60
N ASP A 446 -2.32 -30.77 -16.84
CA ASP A 446 -0.99 -30.54 -16.23
C ASP A 446 -0.48 -29.11 -16.41
N SER A 447 -0.80 -28.45 -17.53
CA SER A 447 -0.44 -27.05 -17.76
C SER A 447 -1.03 -26.10 -16.70
N LEU A 448 -2.25 -26.37 -16.23
CA LEU A 448 -2.93 -25.58 -15.21
C LEU A 448 -2.36 -25.86 -13.82
N LEU A 449 -2.09 -27.13 -13.49
CA LEU A 449 -1.41 -27.49 -12.23
C LEU A 449 -0.04 -26.83 -12.12
N ASN A 450 0.71 -26.81 -13.23
CA ASN A 450 2.00 -26.13 -13.32
C ASN A 450 1.87 -24.59 -13.22
N GLU A 451 0.82 -23.99 -13.81
CA GLU A 451 0.56 -22.55 -13.68
C GLU A 451 0.29 -22.14 -12.21
N VAL A 452 -0.62 -22.86 -11.53
CA VAL A 452 -0.95 -22.63 -10.11
C VAL A 452 0.29 -22.78 -9.23
N LYS A 453 1.09 -23.83 -9.46
CA LYS A 453 2.31 -24.08 -8.70
C LYS A 453 3.37 -23.00 -8.96
N ALA A 454 3.62 -22.62 -10.21
CA ALA A 454 4.59 -21.59 -10.56
C ALA A 454 4.22 -20.22 -9.97
N LEU A 455 2.93 -19.82 -10.05
CA LEU A 455 2.42 -18.59 -9.42
C LEU A 455 2.70 -18.57 -7.91
N TRP A 456 2.38 -19.65 -7.20
CA TRP A 456 2.61 -19.75 -5.76
C TRP A 456 4.11 -19.74 -5.41
N GLU A 457 4.93 -20.52 -6.13
CA GLU A 457 6.38 -20.57 -5.90
C GLU A 457 7.04 -19.21 -6.14
N MET A 458 6.65 -18.49 -7.21
CA MET A 458 7.19 -17.16 -7.52
C MET A 458 6.77 -16.13 -6.49
N TYR A 459 5.49 -16.13 -6.07
CA TYR A 459 5.03 -15.27 -4.99
C TYR A 459 5.77 -15.52 -3.68
N CYS A 460 5.97 -16.80 -3.31
CA CYS A 460 6.70 -17.18 -2.10
C CYS A 460 8.18 -16.77 -2.15
N PHE A 461 8.81 -16.86 -3.32
CA PHE A 461 10.21 -16.49 -3.54
C PHE A 461 10.40 -14.96 -3.51
N ASP A 462 9.56 -14.22 -4.24
CA ASP A 462 9.53 -12.77 -4.27
C ASP A 462 9.22 -12.17 -2.88
N HIS A 463 8.29 -12.77 -2.14
CA HIS A 463 8.02 -12.38 -0.77
C HIS A 463 9.25 -12.59 0.12
N LYS A 464 9.97 -13.71 0.01
CA LYS A 464 11.21 -13.96 0.79
C LYS A 464 12.33 -12.97 0.43
N GLU A 465 12.56 -12.71 -0.85
CA GLU A 465 13.58 -11.75 -1.30
C GLU A 465 13.27 -10.32 -0.86
N ASN A 466 12.02 -9.87 -1.05
CA ASN A 466 11.63 -8.51 -0.72
C ASN A 466 11.47 -8.30 0.79
N PHE A 467 11.09 -9.33 1.56
CA PHE A 467 11.10 -9.27 3.02
C PHE A 467 12.49 -8.94 3.57
N MET A 468 13.54 -9.62 3.07
CA MET A 468 14.93 -9.32 3.42
C MET A 468 15.37 -7.90 3.01
N ARG A 469 14.77 -7.33 1.96
CA ARG A 469 15.06 -5.98 1.44
C ARG A 469 14.10 -4.89 1.95
N ARG A 470 13.10 -5.23 2.77
CA ARG A 470 12.01 -4.35 3.24
C ARG A 470 11.20 -3.68 2.11
N VAL A 471 11.03 -4.37 1.00
CA VAL A 471 10.26 -3.90 -0.16
C VAL A 471 8.91 -4.62 -0.18
N SER A 472 7.86 -3.99 -0.74
CA SER A 472 6.59 -4.68 -0.97
C SER A 472 6.74 -5.80 -2.00
N THR A 473 6.09 -6.94 -1.74
CA THR A 473 5.95 -8.05 -2.71
C THR A 473 5.31 -7.54 -4.00
N THR A 474 5.87 -7.97 -5.11
CA THR A 474 5.68 -7.42 -6.46
C THR A 474 4.96 -8.40 -7.38
N PHE A 475 5.03 -9.71 -7.09
CA PHE A 475 4.24 -10.71 -7.79
C PHE A 475 2.76 -10.69 -7.41
N ILE A 476 1.92 -11.15 -8.34
CA ILE A 476 0.50 -11.39 -8.10
C ILE A 476 0.30 -12.44 -7.00
N HIS A 477 -0.51 -12.12 -6.00
CA HIS A 477 -0.87 -13.05 -4.94
C HIS A 477 -2.01 -13.96 -5.42
N ILE A 478 -1.82 -15.28 -5.28
CA ILE A 478 -2.87 -16.29 -5.43
C ILE A 478 -3.41 -16.66 -4.04
N TYR A 479 -4.66 -16.29 -3.78
CA TYR A 479 -5.35 -16.62 -2.52
C TYR A 479 -5.80 -18.09 -2.48
N GLY A 480 -6.11 -18.66 -3.64
CA GLY A 480 -6.65 -20.00 -3.70
C GLY A 480 -7.31 -20.36 -5.02
N MET A 481 -8.08 -21.42 -4.98
CA MET A 481 -8.79 -22.01 -6.11
C MET A 481 -10.27 -22.20 -5.78
N SER A 482 -11.11 -22.13 -6.80
CA SER A 482 -12.54 -22.44 -6.75
C SER A 482 -12.97 -23.20 -8.01
N ARG A 483 -14.26 -23.50 -8.14
CA ARG A 483 -14.84 -24.19 -9.30
C ARG A 483 -16.14 -23.55 -9.75
N ASP A 484 -16.29 -23.38 -11.06
CA ASP A 484 -17.54 -23.02 -11.69
C ASP A 484 -18.57 -24.16 -11.49
N PRO A 485 -19.73 -23.90 -10.86
CA PRO A 485 -20.71 -24.95 -10.59
C PRO A 485 -21.45 -25.41 -11.86
N GLU A 486 -21.45 -24.61 -12.93
CA GLU A 486 -22.12 -24.91 -14.19
C GLU A 486 -21.14 -25.58 -15.16
N THR A 487 -20.05 -24.91 -15.55
CA THR A 487 -19.10 -25.44 -16.54
C THR A 487 -18.15 -26.50 -15.98
N LYS A 488 -18.04 -26.59 -14.65
CA LYS A 488 -17.05 -27.41 -13.91
C LYS A 488 -15.59 -27.00 -14.14
N ASP A 489 -15.34 -25.89 -14.82
CA ASP A 489 -14.02 -25.27 -14.94
C ASP A 489 -13.47 -24.83 -13.57
N TYR A 490 -12.16 -24.84 -13.44
CA TYR A 490 -11.47 -24.31 -12.28
C TYR A 490 -11.22 -22.80 -12.42
N ILE A 491 -11.26 -22.14 -11.27
CA ILE A 491 -11.13 -20.69 -11.13
C ILE A 491 -9.95 -20.40 -10.19
N MET A 492 -8.97 -19.63 -10.63
CA MET A 492 -7.97 -19.06 -9.74
C MET A 492 -8.52 -17.82 -9.04
N VAL A 493 -8.31 -17.70 -7.73
CA VAL A 493 -8.67 -16.52 -6.93
C VAL A 493 -7.41 -15.71 -6.63
N LEU A 494 -7.33 -14.51 -7.20
CA LEU A 494 -6.10 -13.70 -7.30
C LEU A 494 -6.30 -12.30 -6.69
N LYS A 495 -5.20 -11.60 -6.37
CA LYS A 495 -5.23 -10.15 -6.06
C LYS A 495 -5.91 -9.40 -7.22
N TYR A 496 -6.92 -8.60 -6.89
CA TYR A 496 -7.50 -7.64 -7.82
C TYR A 496 -6.58 -6.41 -7.98
N PHE A 497 -6.43 -5.93 -9.20
CA PHE A 497 -5.68 -4.71 -9.56
C PHE A 497 -6.66 -3.69 -10.14
N SER A 498 -6.70 -2.49 -9.55
CA SER A 498 -7.74 -1.48 -9.81
C SER A 498 -7.77 -0.95 -11.24
N ASP A 499 -6.59 -0.82 -11.84
CA ASP A 499 -6.43 -0.21 -13.16
C ASP A 499 -6.37 -1.26 -14.28
N GLY A 500 -6.38 -2.55 -13.96
CA GLY A 500 -6.37 -3.64 -14.95
C GLY A 500 -4.97 -3.91 -15.48
N SER A 501 -4.79 -3.87 -16.81
CA SER A 501 -3.50 -4.15 -17.46
C SER A 501 -2.67 -2.89 -17.70
N LEU A 502 -1.34 -3.02 -17.76
CA LEU A 502 -0.44 -1.95 -18.14
C LEU A 502 -0.75 -1.43 -19.55
N ARG A 503 -1.12 -2.32 -20.49
CA ARG A 503 -1.49 -1.98 -21.87
C ARG A 503 -2.64 -0.98 -21.93
N SER A 504 -3.71 -1.25 -21.18
CA SER A 504 -4.91 -0.40 -21.11
C SER A 504 -4.62 0.96 -20.44
N ASN A 505 -3.46 1.12 -19.79
CA ASN A 505 -3.04 2.34 -19.08
C ASN A 505 -1.89 3.11 -19.74
N LEU A 506 -1.31 2.65 -20.86
CA LEU A 506 -0.13 3.28 -21.47
C LEU A 506 -0.33 4.79 -21.72
N ALA A 507 -1.48 5.19 -22.26
CA ALA A 507 -1.79 6.59 -22.54
C ALA A 507 -1.97 7.43 -21.26
N LYS A 508 -2.54 6.85 -20.20
CA LYS A 508 -2.66 7.47 -18.87
C LYS A 508 -1.26 7.70 -18.28
N ILE A 509 -0.43 6.65 -18.25
CA ILE A 509 0.95 6.70 -17.75
C ILE A 509 1.77 7.77 -18.50
N TYR A 510 1.69 7.80 -19.84
CA TYR A 510 2.43 8.78 -20.62
C TYR A 510 1.98 10.24 -20.37
N LYS A 511 0.70 10.47 -20.09
CA LYS A 511 0.13 11.80 -19.83
C LYS A 511 0.26 12.27 -18.38
N THR A 512 0.34 11.37 -17.40
CA THR A 512 0.22 11.73 -15.97
C THR A 512 1.41 11.32 -15.11
N MET A 513 2.36 10.52 -15.62
CA MET A 513 3.49 10.01 -14.83
C MET A 513 4.83 10.52 -15.32
N ASN A 514 5.63 10.98 -14.36
CA ASN A 514 7.01 11.40 -14.59
C ASN A 514 7.96 10.21 -14.76
N TRP A 515 9.21 10.48 -15.15
CA TRP A 515 10.20 9.43 -15.43
C TRP A 515 10.45 8.52 -14.23
N ARG A 516 10.51 9.07 -13.01
CA ARG A 516 10.66 8.30 -11.76
C ARG A 516 9.53 7.28 -11.58
N HIS A 517 8.27 7.69 -11.78
CA HIS A 517 7.13 6.78 -11.69
C HIS A 517 7.15 5.69 -12.78
N ARG A 518 7.44 6.06 -14.05
CA ARG A 518 7.57 5.10 -15.15
C ARG A 518 8.64 4.05 -14.86
N ILE A 519 9.81 4.48 -14.41
CA ILE A 519 10.93 3.59 -14.06
C ILE A 519 10.60 2.73 -12.84
N ASN A 520 9.88 3.24 -11.85
CA ASN A 520 9.40 2.43 -10.72
C ASN A 520 8.53 1.26 -11.20
N VAL A 521 7.56 1.49 -12.10
CA VAL A 521 6.73 0.42 -12.68
C VAL A 521 7.60 -0.62 -13.42
N LEU A 522 8.51 -0.15 -14.28
CA LEU A 522 9.44 -1.01 -15.03
C LEU A 522 10.41 -1.79 -14.13
N SER A 523 10.81 -1.23 -12.98
CA SER A 523 11.66 -1.91 -12.00
C SER A 523 10.96 -3.11 -11.36
N LYS A 524 9.63 -3.04 -11.18
CA LYS A 524 8.82 -4.12 -10.59
C LYS A 524 8.62 -5.26 -11.59
N VAL A 525 8.32 -4.95 -12.84
CA VAL A 525 8.17 -5.95 -13.90
C VAL A 525 9.51 -6.65 -14.22
N SER A 526 10.63 -5.91 -14.25
CA SER A 526 11.96 -6.52 -14.43
C SER A 526 12.41 -7.35 -13.23
N GLN A 527 12.08 -6.93 -12.00
CA GLN A 527 12.27 -7.75 -10.80
C GLN A 527 11.51 -9.07 -10.91
N ASN A 528 10.25 -9.06 -11.35
CA ASN A 528 9.49 -10.28 -11.60
C ASN A 528 10.19 -11.20 -12.62
N LEU A 529 10.66 -10.64 -13.73
CA LEU A 529 11.32 -11.41 -14.77
C LEU A 529 12.65 -12.03 -14.31
N ASP A 530 13.46 -11.29 -13.55
CA ASP A 530 14.69 -11.81 -12.92
C ASP A 530 14.40 -13.00 -12.00
N LEU A 531 13.37 -12.92 -11.16
CA LEU A 531 12.98 -14.00 -10.25
C LEU A 531 12.54 -15.27 -11.01
N ILE A 532 11.74 -15.13 -12.07
CA ILE A 532 11.35 -16.24 -12.97
C ILE A 532 12.60 -16.88 -13.59
N HIS A 533 13.52 -16.06 -14.08
CA HIS A 533 14.77 -16.53 -14.69
C HIS A 533 15.70 -17.21 -13.69
N ARG A 534 15.77 -16.73 -12.44
CA ARG A 534 16.56 -17.35 -11.36
C ARG A 534 15.93 -18.65 -10.84
N ALA A 535 14.61 -18.77 -10.91
CA ALA A 535 13.90 -20.04 -10.68
C ALA A 535 14.08 -21.06 -11.82
N GLY A 536 14.84 -20.73 -12.87
CA GLY A 536 15.07 -21.64 -13.99
C GLY A 536 13.95 -21.69 -15.02
N MET A 537 12.96 -20.81 -14.93
CA MET A 537 11.82 -20.75 -15.85
C MET A 537 12.04 -19.71 -16.97
N ILE A 538 11.20 -19.81 -18.00
CA ILE A 538 11.06 -18.87 -19.11
C ILE A 538 9.56 -18.53 -19.21
N HIS A 539 9.22 -17.25 -19.26
CA HIS A 539 7.82 -16.80 -19.22
C HIS A 539 7.11 -16.97 -20.57
N ARG A 540 7.84 -16.74 -21.66
CA ARG A 540 7.44 -16.91 -23.08
C ARG A 540 6.36 -15.97 -23.61
N ASP A 541 5.57 -15.35 -22.73
CA ASP A 541 4.49 -14.42 -23.11
C ASP A 541 4.56 -13.10 -22.32
N VAL A 542 5.74 -12.49 -22.29
CA VAL A 542 5.98 -11.20 -21.62
C VAL A 542 5.44 -10.08 -22.51
N HIS A 543 4.35 -9.43 -22.11
CA HIS A 543 3.81 -8.26 -22.80
C HIS A 543 2.98 -7.39 -21.86
N SER A 544 2.75 -6.10 -22.21
CA SER A 544 2.03 -5.16 -21.32
C SER A 544 0.60 -5.58 -20.96
N GLY A 545 -0.07 -6.42 -21.76
CA GLY A 545 -1.38 -6.99 -21.40
C GLY A 545 -1.34 -8.04 -20.27
N ASN A 546 -0.16 -8.63 -20.01
CA ASN A 546 0.07 -9.63 -18.95
C ASN A 546 0.74 -8.98 -17.72
N VAL A 547 0.98 -7.66 -17.75
CA VAL A 547 1.38 -6.89 -16.58
C VAL A 547 0.14 -6.28 -15.98
N LEU A 548 -0.25 -6.68 -14.77
CA LEU A 548 -1.31 -6.03 -14.00
C LEU A 548 -0.80 -4.76 -13.33
N PHE A 549 -1.70 -3.78 -13.16
CA PHE A 549 -1.36 -2.41 -12.78
C PHE A 549 -2.35 -1.81 -11.77
N ASP A 550 -1.83 -1.11 -10.76
CA ASP A 550 -2.61 -0.40 -9.73
C ASP A 550 -2.14 1.05 -9.49
N GLY A 551 -1.65 1.71 -10.56
CA GLY A 551 -1.18 3.10 -10.52
C GLY A 551 0.26 3.26 -10.05
N TYR A 552 0.76 2.40 -9.17
CA TYR A 552 2.13 2.47 -8.63
C TYR A 552 2.93 1.17 -8.77
N MET A 553 2.27 0.01 -8.88
CA MET A 553 2.92 -1.28 -9.05
C MET A 553 2.59 -1.91 -10.41
N GLY A 554 3.60 -2.45 -11.08
CA GLY A 554 3.45 -3.36 -12.21
C GLY A 554 3.80 -4.78 -11.78
N SER A 555 2.89 -5.73 -12.00
CA SER A 555 3.05 -7.14 -11.64
C SER A 555 2.91 -8.03 -12.87
N LEU A 556 3.96 -8.75 -13.25
CA LEU A 556 3.89 -9.73 -14.35
C LEU A 556 3.09 -10.95 -13.90
N GLY A 557 2.12 -11.34 -14.72
CA GLY A 557 1.26 -12.51 -14.52
C GLY A 557 1.00 -13.27 -15.82
N ASP A 558 0.04 -14.20 -15.75
CA ASP A 558 -0.29 -15.20 -16.77
C ASP A 558 0.85 -16.18 -17.11
N PHE A 559 0.98 -17.21 -16.27
CA PHE A 559 2.00 -18.24 -16.40
C PHE A 559 1.57 -19.41 -17.30
N GLY A 560 0.40 -19.37 -17.95
CA GLY A 560 -0.16 -20.51 -18.69
C GLY A 560 0.70 -21.02 -19.85
N LEU A 561 1.63 -20.19 -20.36
CA LEU A 561 2.62 -20.55 -21.38
C LEU A 561 4.04 -20.77 -20.83
N SER A 562 4.30 -20.45 -19.55
CA SER A 562 5.61 -20.56 -18.90
C SER A 562 6.15 -22.00 -18.91
N TYR A 563 7.46 -22.15 -18.85
CA TYR A 563 8.09 -23.48 -18.88
C TYR A 563 9.50 -23.51 -18.24
N PRO A 564 9.94 -24.65 -17.68
CA PRO A 564 11.32 -24.86 -17.27
C PRO A 564 12.29 -24.74 -18.45
N ALA A 565 13.42 -24.06 -18.25
CA ALA A 565 14.45 -23.93 -19.27
C ALA A 565 15.10 -25.30 -19.59
N GLY A 566 15.18 -25.64 -20.87
CA GLY A 566 15.81 -26.87 -21.35
C GLY A 566 14.97 -28.15 -21.28
N ALA A 567 13.73 -28.09 -20.78
CA ALA A 567 12.83 -29.24 -20.81
C ALA A 567 12.30 -29.52 -22.24
N PRO A 568 12.20 -30.80 -22.67
CA PRO A 568 11.73 -31.15 -24.01
C PRO A 568 10.22 -30.86 -24.14
N ARG A 569 9.83 -30.17 -25.22
CA ARG A 569 8.43 -29.84 -25.53
C ARG A 569 8.18 -29.93 -27.02
N ASP A 570 6.92 -30.13 -27.40
CA ASP A 570 6.48 -30.03 -28.79
C ASP A 570 6.74 -28.60 -29.33
N LEU A 571 7.67 -28.50 -30.29
CA LEU A 571 8.09 -27.25 -30.93
C LEU A 571 7.19 -26.85 -32.11
N THR A 572 6.17 -27.64 -32.47
CA THR A 572 5.37 -27.42 -33.68
C THR A 572 4.48 -26.18 -33.65
N LYS A 573 4.21 -25.60 -32.47
CA LYS A 573 3.38 -24.39 -32.32
C LYS A 573 4.00 -23.36 -31.38
N ARG A 574 4.09 -22.12 -31.87
CA ARG A 574 4.64 -20.96 -31.14
C ARG A 574 3.51 -20.03 -30.77
N TYR A 575 3.47 -19.59 -29.52
CA TYR A 575 2.38 -18.78 -28.98
C TYR A 575 2.91 -17.47 -28.40
N GLY A 576 2.20 -16.39 -28.66
CA GLY A 576 2.44 -15.09 -28.04
C GLY A 576 1.90 -13.95 -28.89
N VAL A 577 2.32 -12.73 -28.58
CA VAL A 577 1.92 -11.51 -29.29
C VAL A 577 3.07 -11.03 -30.19
N LEU A 578 2.88 -11.08 -31.51
CA LEU A 578 3.95 -10.93 -32.52
C LEU A 578 4.93 -9.77 -32.30
N SER A 579 4.44 -8.60 -31.87
CA SER A 579 5.27 -7.41 -31.60
C SER A 579 6.31 -7.58 -30.49
N TYR A 580 6.15 -8.56 -29.60
CA TYR A 580 7.06 -8.83 -28.47
C TYR A 580 7.97 -10.04 -28.71
N ILE A 581 7.84 -10.73 -29.85
CA ILE A 581 8.53 -12.01 -30.09
C ILE A 581 9.91 -11.73 -30.70
N ALA A 582 10.92 -12.32 -30.08
CA ALA A 582 12.31 -12.18 -30.50
C ALA A 582 12.57 -12.81 -31.89
N PRO A 583 13.48 -12.26 -32.71
CA PRO A 583 13.70 -12.69 -34.08
C PRO A 583 14.15 -14.15 -34.19
N GLU A 584 14.91 -14.67 -33.23
CA GLU A 584 15.28 -16.10 -33.18
C GLU A 584 14.05 -17.01 -32.97
N VAL A 585 13.09 -16.58 -32.14
CA VAL A 585 11.87 -17.34 -31.86
C VAL A 585 10.94 -17.36 -33.09
N LEU A 586 10.93 -16.30 -33.90
CA LEU A 586 10.24 -16.26 -35.20
C LEU A 586 10.94 -17.14 -36.25
N ARG A 587 12.28 -17.19 -36.25
CA ARG A 587 13.13 -18.07 -37.08
C ARG A 587 13.20 -19.52 -36.58
N ASN A 588 12.16 -19.97 -35.90
CA ASN A 588 12.01 -21.33 -35.40
C ASN A 588 13.05 -21.81 -34.34
N GLU A 589 13.82 -20.92 -33.70
CA GLU A 589 14.69 -21.30 -32.56
C GLU A 589 13.86 -21.38 -31.25
N PRO A 590 14.22 -22.19 -30.23
CA PRO A 590 13.45 -22.29 -28.99
C PRO A 590 13.34 -20.95 -28.22
N TYR A 591 12.29 -20.79 -27.41
CA TYR A 591 12.24 -19.69 -26.44
C TYR A 591 13.38 -19.83 -25.42
N THR A 592 13.96 -18.70 -25.04
CA THR A 592 15.05 -18.60 -24.07
C THR A 592 14.76 -17.51 -23.05
N LYS A 593 15.55 -17.45 -21.97
CA LYS A 593 15.51 -16.29 -21.05
C LYS A 593 15.81 -14.98 -21.80
N ALA A 594 16.74 -15.01 -22.77
CA ALA A 594 17.06 -13.86 -23.61
C ALA A 594 15.93 -13.45 -24.58
N SER A 595 15.01 -14.36 -24.95
CA SER A 595 13.80 -13.97 -25.71
C SER A 595 12.78 -13.23 -24.83
N ASP A 596 12.65 -13.58 -23.53
CA ASP A 596 11.80 -12.80 -22.63
C ASP A 596 12.37 -11.37 -22.40
N ILE A 597 13.70 -11.21 -22.40
CA ILE A 597 14.37 -9.90 -22.27
C ILE A 597 14.08 -9.02 -23.49
N TYR A 598 14.07 -9.59 -24.69
CA TYR A 598 13.63 -8.89 -25.91
C TYR A 598 12.19 -8.39 -25.76
N SER A 599 11.29 -9.26 -25.29
CA SER A 599 9.90 -8.92 -25.03
C SER A 599 9.74 -7.79 -23.99
N PHE A 600 10.58 -7.79 -22.94
CA PHE A 600 10.66 -6.69 -21.97
C PHE A 600 11.15 -5.38 -22.61
N GLY A 601 12.10 -5.45 -23.55
CA GLY A 601 12.54 -4.31 -24.37
C GLY A 601 11.38 -3.60 -25.10
N MET A 602 10.37 -4.37 -25.53
CA MET A 602 9.16 -3.79 -26.12
C MET A 602 8.26 -3.13 -25.08
N ILE A 603 8.13 -3.70 -23.86
CA ILE A 603 7.40 -3.05 -22.75
C ILE A 603 8.07 -1.73 -22.35
N LEU A 604 9.41 -1.67 -22.29
CA LEU A 604 10.15 -0.42 -22.07
C LEU A 604 9.72 0.66 -23.07
N TRP A 605 9.66 0.30 -24.36
CA TRP A 605 9.26 1.23 -25.41
C TRP A 605 7.80 1.69 -25.24
N GLU A 606 6.87 0.79 -24.94
CA GLU A 606 5.45 1.12 -24.72
C GLU A 606 5.25 2.11 -23.57
N VAL A 607 5.92 1.90 -22.44
CA VAL A 607 5.85 2.81 -21.28
C VAL A 607 6.51 4.16 -21.58
N CYS A 608 7.56 4.18 -22.41
CA CYS A 608 8.21 5.43 -22.82
C CYS A 608 7.36 6.25 -23.81
N HIS A 609 6.57 5.62 -24.68
CA HIS A 609 5.84 6.28 -25.78
C HIS A 609 4.31 6.32 -25.62
N GLY A 610 3.75 5.67 -24.60
CA GLY A 610 2.32 5.76 -24.27
C GLY A 610 1.37 5.00 -25.20
N LYS A 611 1.89 4.20 -26.12
CA LYS A 611 1.12 3.45 -27.12
C LYS A 611 1.73 2.06 -27.37
N PRO A 612 0.94 1.07 -27.83
CA PRO A 612 1.48 -0.25 -28.13
C PRO A 612 2.52 -0.27 -29.26
N VAL A 613 3.49 -1.19 -29.17
CA VAL A 613 4.49 -1.41 -30.24
C VAL A 613 3.79 -1.88 -31.52
N TYR A 614 4.14 -1.27 -32.66
CA TYR A 614 3.53 -1.53 -33.97
C TYR A 614 2.00 -1.38 -34.01
N ALA A 615 1.43 -0.45 -33.22
CA ALA A 615 -0.01 -0.18 -33.12
C ALA A 615 -0.74 -0.05 -34.47
N ASN A 616 -0.10 0.52 -35.50
CA ASN A 616 -0.70 0.75 -36.82
C ASN A 616 -0.34 -0.31 -37.88
N VAL A 617 0.41 -1.36 -37.51
CA VAL A 617 0.87 -2.42 -38.45
C VAL A 617 -0.02 -3.68 -38.32
N PRO A 618 -0.33 -4.38 -39.44
CA PRO A 618 -0.94 -5.70 -39.41
C PRO A 618 0.01 -6.77 -38.84
N PHE A 619 -0.48 -7.63 -37.94
CA PHE A 619 0.33 -8.70 -37.35
C PHE A 619 0.29 -9.95 -38.23
N ASN A 620 1.24 -10.04 -39.17
CA ASN A 620 1.33 -11.09 -40.17
C ASN A 620 2.80 -11.47 -40.47
N ILE A 621 3.01 -12.39 -41.43
CA ILE A 621 4.35 -12.84 -41.85
C ILE A 621 5.25 -11.68 -42.34
N ALA A 622 4.70 -10.62 -42.94
CA ALA A 622 5.49 -9.48 -43.40
C ALA A 622 6.11 -8.68 -42.24
N LEU A 623 5.37 -8.50 -41.13
CA LEU A 623 5.95 -7.93 -39.91
C LEU A 623 6.99 -8.87 -39.28
N ALA A 624 6.76 -10.18 -39.31
CA ALA A 624 7.75 -11.16 -38.82
C ALA A 624 9.07 -11.10 -39.62
N LEU A 625 9.00 -11.02 -40.96
CA LEU A 625 10.16 -10.87 -41.85
C LEU A 625 10.92 -9.55 -41.61
N ARG A 626 10.20 -8.43 -41.40
CA ARG A 626 10.78 -7.13 -41.03
C ARG A 626 11.57 -7.21 -39.72
N ILE A 627 10.99 -7.78 -38.68
CA ILE A 627 11.65 -7.99 -37.37
C ILE A 627 12.90 -8.88 -37.51
N CYS A 628 12.80 -9.99 -38.27
CA CYS A 628 13.92 -10.90 -38.55
C CYS A 628 15.00 -10.30 -39.49
N SER A 629 14.71 -9.14 -40.08
CA SER A 629 15.65 -8.37 -40.91
C SER A 629 16.24 -7.17 -40.16
N GLY A 630 16.03 -7.07 -38.85
CA GLY A 630 16.63 -6.05 -37.99
C GLY A 630 15.74 -4.83 -37.70
N GLU A 631 14.47 -4.82 -38.15
CA GLU A 631 13.59 -3.70 -37.82
C GLU A 631 13.34 -3.60 -36.30
N ARG A 632 13.40 -2.38 -35.76
CA ARG A 632 13.07 -2.04 -34.37
C ARG A 632 12.21 -0.77 -34.30
N PRO A 633 11.41 -0.58 -33.22
CA PRO A 633 10.67 0.66 -33.00
C PRO A 633 11.58 1.88 -32.86
N ILE A 634 11.19 3.02 -33.45
CA ILE A 634 11.94 4.28 -33.33
C ILE A 634 11.84 4.81 -31.90
N ILE A 635 12.97 5.16 -31.26
CA ILE A 635 12.99 5.73 -29.90
C ILE A 635 13.05 7.26 -29.97
N SER A 636 12.01 7.94 -29.50
CA SER A 636 11.94 9.41 -29.42
C SER A 636 13.15 10.02 -28.71
N ARG A 637 13.64 11.17 -29.19
CA ARG A 637 14.75 11.92 -28.55
C ARG A 637 14.42 12.40 -27.13
N LYS A 638 13.13 12.50 -26.77
CA LYS A 638 12.66 12.88 -25.42
C LYS A 638 12.86 11.76 -24.38
N VAL A 639 13.15 10.53 -24.80
CA VAL A 639 13.43 9.41 -23.88
C VAL A 639 14.87 9.52 -23.32
N PRO A 640 15.08 9.46 -21.99
CA PRO A 640 16.39 9.48 -21.36
C PRO A 640 17.37 8.46 -21.95
N ASN A 641 18.63 8.86 -22.14
CA ASN A 641 19.64 8.02 -22.81
C ASN A 641 19.84 6.66 -22.13
N CYS A 642 19.83 6.59 -20.80
CA CYS A 642 19.96 5.31 -20.09
C CYS A 642 18.84 4.31 -20.47
N LEU A 643 17.61 4.79 -20.73
CA LEU A 643 16.49 3.95 -21.17
C LEU A 643 16.60 3.60 -22.65
N ARG A 644 17.12 4.50 -23.49
CA ARG A 644 17.45 4.23 -24.91
C ARG A 644 18.46 3.09 -25.02
N GLU A 645 19.62 3.25 -24.39
CA GLU A 645 20.69 2.26 -24.38
C GLU A 645 20.22 0.92 -23.82
N LEU A 646 19.38 0.94 -22.77
CA LEU A 646 18.80 -0.28 -22.22
C LEU A 646 17.84 -0.97 -23.20
N MET A 647 16.94 -0.24 -23.87
CA MET A 647 16.08 -0.80 -24.92
C MET A 647 16.91 -1.42 -26.04
N GLU A 648 17.95 -0.73 -26.51
CA GLU A 648 18.84 -1.17 -27.57
C GLU A 648 19.58 -2.46 -27.21
N ARG A 649 20.06 -2.60 -25.98
CA ARG A 649 20.63 -3.86 -25.46
C ARG A 649 19.58 -4.96 -25.32
N CYS A 650 18.36 -4.65 -24.86
CA CYS A 650 17.30 -5.65 -24.66
C CYS A 650 16.87 -6.32 -25.96
N TRP A 651 16.80 -5.56 -27.07
CA TRP A 651 16.35 -6.06 -28.37
C TRP A 651 17.48 -6.32 -29.38
N HIS A 652 18.73 -6.45 -28.91
CA HIS A 652 19.89 -6.79 -29.74
C HIS A 652 19.64 -8.10 -30.53
N ASP A 653 20.12 -8.18 -31.79
CA ASP A 653 19.86 -9.33 -32.66
C ASP A 653 20.44 -10.63 -32.06
N ASP A 654 21.74 -10.65 -31.72
CA ASP A 654 22.36 -11.74 -30.97
C ASP A 654 21.77 -11.82 -29.54
N PRO A 655 21.12 -12.93 -29.15
CA PRO A 655 20.57 -13.12 -27.81
C PRO A 655 21.62 -13.13 -26.70
N LEU A 656 22.89 -13.45 -26.99
CA LEU A 656 23.97 -13.51 -26.00
C LEU A 656 24.43 -12.11 -25.54
N MET A 657 24.18 -11.09 -26.37
CA MET A 657 24.51 -9.69 -26.07
C MET A 657 23.41 -8.96 -25.27
N ARG A 658 22.24 -9.60 -25.11
CA ARG A 658 21.14 -9.07 -24.29
C ARG A 658 21.46 -9.22 -22.80
N PRO A 659 21.05 -8.28 -21.93
CA PRO A 659 21.26 -8.41 -20.50
C PRO A 659 20.47 -9.60 -19.94
N ASN A 660 21.03 -10.33 -18.98
CA ASN A 660 20.23 -11.27 -18.20
C ASN A 660 19.26 -10.54 -17.25
N GLY A 661 18.28 -11.25 -16.66
CA GLY A 661 17.26 -10.64 -15.78
C GLY A 661 17.84 -9.77 -14.65
N GLN A 662 18.91 -10.22 -13.99
CA GLN A 662 19.57 -9.45 -12.93
C GLN A 662 20.25 -8.17 -13.46
N GLN A 663 20.92 -8.25 -14.62
CA GLN A 663 21.53 -7.09 -15.27
C GLN A 663 20.46 -6.10 -15.75
N LEU A 664 19.35 -6.59 -16.30
CA LEU A 664 18.19 -5.78 -16.70
C LEU A 664 17.64 -5.01 -15.49
N TYR A 665 17.31 -5.71 -14.41
CA TYR A 665 16.77 -5.10 -13.20
C TYR A 665 17.71 -4.03 -12.63
N ARG A 666 19.03 -4.33 -12.53
CA ARG A 666 20.04 -3.34 -12.10
C ARG A 666 20.07 -2.11 -13.00
N SER A 667 20.15 -2.27 -14.32
CA SER A 667 20.19 -1.11 -15.24
C SER A 667 18.93 -0.23 -15.18
N ILE A 668 17.77 -0.76 -14.78
CA ILE A 668 16.57 0.06 -14.53
C ILE A 668 16.68 0.84 -13.22
N LEU A 669 17.28 0.27 -12.18
CA LEU A 669 17.60 1.00 -10.95
C LEU A 669 18.69 2.05 -11.17
N ASP A 670 19.71 1.77 -11.99
CA ASP A 670 20.73 2.73 -12.37
C ASP A 670 20.10 3.93 -13.11
N CYS A 671 19.16 3.66 -14.03
CA CYS A 671 18.33 4.70 -14.64
C CYS A 671 17.53 5.52 -13.62
N LEU A 672 16.98 4.88 -12.58
CA LEU A 672 16.21 5.57 -11.53
C LEU A 672 17.04 6.63 -10.81
N LEU A 673 18.35 6.42 -10.66
CA LEU A 673 19.26 7.40 -10.08
C LEU A 673 19.43 8.61 -11.01
N VAL A 674 19.69 8.37 -12.29
CA VAL A 674 19.94 9.40 -13.31
C VAL A 674 18.72 10.29 -13.57
N VAL A 675 17.50 9.75 -13.55
CA VAL A 675 16.30 10.54 -13.90
C VAL A 675 15.79 11.46 -12.79
N ASN A 676 16.30 11.38 -11.56
CA ASN A 676 15.85 12.28 -10.49
C ASN A 676 16.29 13.74 -10.72
N ASP A 677 17.34 13.93 -11.52
CA ASP A 677 17.91 15.24 -11.88
C ASP A 677 17.40 15.76 -13.25
N LEU A 678 16.49 15.03 -13.90
CA LEU A 678 15.91 15.42 -15.19
C LEU A 678 14.61 16.22 -15.01
N PRO A 679 14.32 17.19 -15.90
CA PRO A 679 13.02 17.85 -15.94
C PRO A 679 11.88 16.86 -16.23
N GLU A 680 10.68 17.25 -15.82
CA GLU A 680 9.44 16.53 -16.09
C GLU A 680 9.28 16.20 -17.60
N PRO A 681 8.72 15.04 -17.97
CA PRO A 681 8.61 14.65 -19.38
C PRO A 681 7.75 15.65 -20.15
N ASP A 682 8.29 16.18 -21.25
CA ASP A 682 7.48 16.97 -22.17
C ASP A 682 6.40 16.07 -22.81
N HIS A 683 5.15 16.40 -22.52
CA HIS A 683 3.96 15.65 -22.91
C HIS A 683 3.42 16.00 -24.31
N ASP A 684 4.06 16.91 -25.06
CA ASP A 684 3.58 17.28 -26.39
C ASP A 684 3.57 16.06 -27.34
N ILE A 685 2.36 15.77 -27.84
CA ILE A 685 1.99 14.56 -28.58
C ILE A 685 2.42 14.68 -30.07
N ASN A 686 2.74 15.89 -30.53
CA ASN A 686 2.81 16.22 -31.96
C ASN A 686 4.16 15.93 -32.66
N GLU A 687 5.23 15.62 -31.92
CA GLU A 687 6.60 15.54 -32.49
C GLU A 687 7.08 14.15 -32.95
N VAL A 688 6.28 13.09 -32.78
CA VAL A 688 6.59 11.77 -33.35
C VAL A 688 5.52 11.36 -34.35
N THR A 689 5.40 12.17 -35.40
CA THR A 689 4.79 11.74 -36.66
C THR A 689 5.68 10.67 -37.31
N GLU A 690 5.40 9.42 -36.98
CA GLU A 690 5.67 8.33 -37.90
C GLU A 690 5.11 8.72 -39.29
N THR A 691 5.83 8.42 -40.36
CA THR A 691 5.26 8.40 -41.72
C THR A 691 4.36 7.16 -41.93
N TYR A 692 3.56 6.85 -40.91
CA TYR A 692 2.40 5.97 -40.93
C TYR A 692 1.21 6.82 -40.47
N PRO A 693 0.06 6.81 -41.18
CA PRO A 693 -0.98 7.81 -40.99
C PRO A 693 -1.41 7.99 -39.53
N SER A 694 -1.23 9.20 -39.01
CA SER A 694 -1.62 9.58 -37.66
C SER A 694 -3.12 9.89 -37.61
N GLU A 695 -3.88 9.08 -36.87
CA GLU A 695 -5.01 9.52 -36.04
C GLU A 695 -5.46 8.34 -35.16
N GLY A 696 -4.89 8.27 -33.95
CA GLY A 696 -5.34 7.35 -32.90
C GLY A 696 -6.07 8.16 -31.83
N PRO A 697 -7.35 7.87 -31.53
CA PRO A 697 -8.10 8.64 -30.54
C PRO A 697 -7.52 8.48 -29.13
N SER A 698 -7.73 9.49 -28.28
CA SER A 698 -7.31 9.51 -26.87
C SER A 698 -7.83 8.33 -26.03
N ASP A 699 -8.87 7.66 -26.52
CA ASP A 699 -9.62 6.58 -25.89
C ASP A 699 -9.59 5.29 -26.73
N ALA A 700 -8.53 5.09 -27.52
CA ALA A 700 -8.33 3.86 -28.29
C ALA A 700 -8.22 2.63 -27.37
N ASN A 701 -9.27 1.80 -27.35
CA ASN A 701 -9.24 0.52 -26.67
C ASN A 701 -8.29 -0.45 -27.39
N TYR A 702 -7.08 -0.60 -26.85
CA TYR A 702 -6.01 -1.41 -27.44
C TYR A 702 -6.12 -2.92 -27.15
N ASP A 703 -7.15 -3.38 -26.42
CA ASP A 703 -7.42 -4.80 -26.15
C ASP A 703 -8.05 -5.50 -27.38
N THR A 704 -7.40 -5.31 -28.53
CA THR A 704 -7.79 -5.86 -29.83
C THR A 704 -7.21 -7.26 -30.05
N PRO A 705 -7.87 -8.17 -30.82
CA PRO A 705 -7.42 -9.55 -31.05
C PRO A 705 -6.08 -9.73 -31.79
N LYS A 706 -5.35 -8.64 -32.10
CA LYS A 706 -3.96 -8.72 -32.55
C LYS A 706 -2.94 -8.68 -31.40
N PHE A 707 -3.29 -8.06 -30.28
CA PHE A 707 -2.48 -8.00 -29.07
C PHE A 707 -2.79 -9.12 -28.05
N THR A 708 -3.50 -10.16 -28.48
CA THR A 708 -3.75 -11.38 -27.68
C THR A 708 -2.92 -12.55 -28.19
N SER A 709 -2.47 -13.37 -27.26
CA SER A 709 -1.52 -14.46 -27.49
C SER A 709 -2.12 -15.58 -28.32
N LYS A 710 -1.49 -15.92 -29.44
CA LYS A 710 -2.01 -16.85 -30.43
C LYS A 710 -0.90 -17.55 -31.19
N CYS A 711 -1.25 -18.56 -32.00
CA CYS A 711 -0.28 -19.25 -32.85
C CYS A 711 0.37 -18.26 -33.83
N LEU A 712 1.70 -18.23 -33.85
CA LEU A 712 2.51 -17.29 -34.64
C LEU A 712 2.89 -17.88 -36.01
N PRO A 713 3.11 -17.03 -37.03
CA PRO A 713 3.78 -17.46 -38.26
C PRO A 713 5.23 -17.85 -37.96
N VAL A 714 5.74 -18.84 -38.71
CA VAL A 714 7.17 -19.20 -38.72
C VAL A 714 7.83 -18.50 -39.90
N VAL A 715 9.01 -17.95 -39.69
CA VAL A 715 9.91 -17.46 -40.75
C VAL A 715 10.96 -18.55 -40.95
N ASP A 716 10.96 -19.22 -42.10
CA ASP A 716 12.07 -20.08 -42.50
C ASP A 716 13.20 -19.27 -43.17
N ASP A 717 14.37 -19.89 -43.29
CA ASP A 717 15.55 -19.23 -43.85
C ASP A 717 15.41 -18.92 -45.35
N GLU A 718 14.63 -19.70 -46.11
CA GLU A 718 14.40 -19.46 -47.54
C GLU A 718 13.57 -18.18 -47.74
N LEU A 719 12.46 -18.02 -47.01
CA LEU A 719 11.64 -16.81 -46.99
C LEU A 719 12.43 -15.59 -46.53
N LEU A 720 13.32 -15.75 -45.54
CA LEU A 720 14.13 -14.65 -45.03
C LEU A 720 15.22 -14.20 -46.03
N VAL A 721 15.83 -15.15 -46.75
CA VAL A 721 16.82 -14.86 -47.80
C VAL A 721 16.15 -14.17 -49.00
N ASP A 722 15.02 -14.69 -49.49
CA ASP A 722 14.24 -14.09 -50.58
C ASP A 722 13.73 -12.68 -50.22
N TYR A 723 13.28 -12.48 -48.98
CA TYR A 723 12.90 -11.14 -48.50
C TYR A 723 14.09 -10.17 -48.50
N LYS A 724 15.26 -10.60 -48.01
CA LYS A 724 16.46 -9.76 -47.94
C LYS A 724 17.04 -9.45 -49.32
N SER A 725 17.06 -10.40 -50.26
CA SER A 725 17.52 -10.12 -51.62
C SER A 725 16.63 -9.09 -52.31
N ARG A 726 15.30 -9.21 -52.21
CA ARG A 726 14.36 -8.22 -52.76
C ARG A 726 14.52 -6.83 -52.16
N GLN A 727 14.88 -6.72 -50.87
CA GLN A 727 15.18 -5.40 -50.27
C GLN A 727 16.48 -4.80 -50.82
N VAL A 728 17.50 -5.61 -51.09
CA VAL A 728 18.74 -5.16 -51.74
C VAL A 728 18.46 -4.73 -53.18
N ASP A 729 17.69 -5.51 -53.94
CA ASP A 729 17.32 -5.17 -55.32
C ASP A 729 16.53 -3.85 -55.37
N MET A 730 15.52 -3.66 -54.50
CA MET A 730 14.78 -2.39 -54.42
C MET A 730 15.65 -1.19 -54.00
N THR A 731 16.66 -1.38 -53.14
CA THR A 731 17.57 -0.29 -52.76
C THR A 731 18.62 0.01 -53.84
N LEU A 732 19.01 -0.98 -54.65
CA LEU A 732 19.82 -0.76 -55.85
C LEU A 732 19.01 -0.02 -56.92
N GLU A 733 17.78 -0.45 -57.23
CA GLU A 733 16.89 0.25 -58.17
C GLU A 733 16.63 1.70 -57.72
N MET A 734 16.33 1.94 -56.43
CA MET A 734 16.14 3.30 -55.91
C MET A 734 17.42 4.17 -55.96
N ASN A 735 18.61 3.58 -55.96
CA ASN A 735 19.86 4.32 -56.15
C ASN A 735 20.12 4.60 -57.64
N ASP A 736 19.84 3.66 -58.54
CA ASP A 736 19.97 3.85 -59.99
C ASP A 736 18.97 4.87 -60.55
N PHE A 737 17.86 5.13 -59.86
CA PHE A 737 16.93 6.24 -60.17
C PHE A 737 17.36 7.61 -59.61
N ASN A 738 18.46 7.70 -58.85
CA ASN A 738 18.97 8.94 -58.23
C ASN A 738 20.38 9.37 -58.72
N VAL A 739 20.82 8.87 -59.88
CA VAL A 739 22.10 9.21 -60.55
C VAL A 739 21.85 10.01 -61.83
#